data_AF-A0A976CFA2-F1
#
_entry.id   AF-A0A976CFA2-F1
#
_cell.length_a   1.000
_cell.length_b   1.000
_cell.length_c   1.000
_cell.angle_alpha   90.00
_cell.angle_beta   90.00
_cell.angle_gamma   90.00
#
_symmetry.space_group_name_H-M   'P 1'
#
loop_
_entity.id
_entity.type
_entity.pdbx_description
1 polymer ?
#
loop_
_entity_poly.entity_id
_entity_poly.type
_entity_poly.pdbx_seq_one_letter_code
_entity_poly.pdbx_strand_id
1 'polypeptide(L)'
;MKGKTIPTEVYIQLGQRKYKMVKEQEGVFSYLLPKVQKDTKFIFEAAGFGSDSYQLEVLERPSLLAFAAKLSYPAYLGKSNETWNNIGNLVVPEGTKIEWEFNTQATEKLSLMFGENKEELKVENKSGQKFMFSKFAKNSENYEVNLKNQHAENKEEIKYYLNVIPDKYPQINMQGYADTLTFLNLSVGGNIADDYGISALKLYYRVKKQGKFGNYQMVNIPFATEQTLQNFVYQLDLTTLDLKQGDEVEYYSQVWDNDGVNGAKATKTYVNNFKVPTASDFEKQMNDNVSKTESQIDKTLKKAKQLQTDLQKLEDKLKTKENIDYQDKKQAEELLKKREELSEEVKKLQEQAEKLKEQQERFQEQSPELAEKMEQLKQLMEQLLDPETKKLYEELQKLLEKNKDNENVLQKLKEIKDKEQNMEKELERTLEMFKQMQFDQKMEQTAEKLKDLAEKQEKLAEKTENAEKNDKNQTEDEKNAENEKLKEEQKDLNEKFEEAKKEIDDLQKMDKELQNPNGMEEKAKELEKDEKEITEEQKNSSEELKKDQKEKASKAQKKAAKKMKEMAEKMDEASADMDAKENEENIEDLRAILENLIQLSFDQEELMKEFKGVNLTDPRFIKLAQQQLKLKDDAKIIEDSLFTLSKRVFQIQSFVTRELAAMKKNMGESADGIKQRRISQATSKQQASMTSMNNLALMLSDALNQMQKEPDGSGKGKGKKSKPSSKPQKGKGKGKGKGKQPNIAQLQKQLGEQIKKLQQSGKTGKEMSEELAKLAAEQQRIREALRQLEKMNGGKMPNGNNGNGDGQGGNDGNKNADKDAKEKQEKAKRELAKQLKDLAKEMDKIEEDLVNKNLQRISQQRLKEIETRLLESEKALREKGEEEQRKAEQAKEKQKVVPPALQQYFKNKEKQTELLKTIPPAFSPYYKKEVDKYFEKIK
;
A
#
# COMPACT_ATOMS: atom_id res chain seq x y z
N MET A 1 107.39 18.29 -44.15
CA MET A 1 108.78 18.78 -44.38
C MET A 1 109.50 17.83 -45.34
N LYS A 2 110.46 18.31 -46.14
CA LYS A 2 111.35 17.48 -46.97
C LYS A 2 112.80 17.86 -46.67
N GLY A 3 113.68 16.89 -46.45
CA GLY A 3 115.08 17.11 -46.07
C GLY A 3 115.97 15.92 -46.47
N LYS A 4 117.30 16.09 -46.37
CA LYS A 4 118.28 15.06 -46.77
C LYS A 4 118.58 14.01 -45.68
N THR A 5 118.03 14.18 -44.48
CA THR A 5 118.28 13.34 -43.30
C THR A 5 117.00 13.15 -42.50
N ILE A 6 116.82 11.97 -41.91
CA ILE A 6 115.70 11.69 -40.99
C ILE A 6 116.06 12.29 -39.62
N PRO A 7 115.18 13.09 -38.98
CA PRO A 7 115.47 13.66 -37.68
C PRO A 7 115.51 12.58 -36.59
N THR A 8 116.44 12.71 -35.65
CA THR A 8 116.55 11.83 -34.48
C THR A 8 115.47 12.12 -33.44
N GLU A 9 115.03 13.38 -33.34
CA GLU A 9 114.00 13.85 -32.43
C GLU A 9 113.02 14.80 -33.16
N VAL A 10 111.74 14.66 -32.85
CA VAL A 10 110.67 15.56 -33.30
C VAL A 10 109.91 16.07 -32.09
N TYR A 11 109.54 17.33 -32.11
CA TYR A 11 108.78 18.00 -31.07
C TYR A 11 107.44 18.45 -31.66
N ILE A 12 106.35 18.27 -30.92
CA ILE A 12 105.06 18.91 -31.23
C ILE A 12 104.97 20.20 -30.41
N GLN A 13 104.79 21.33 -31.07
CA GLN A 13 104.57 22.62 -30.41
C GLN A 13 103.07 22.92 -30.36
N LEU A 14 102.57 23.12 -29.14
CA LEU A 14 101.19 23.45 -28.81
C LEU A 14 101.19 24.84 -28.16
N GLY A 15 100.81 25.86 -28.94
CA GLY A 15 100.96 27.25 -28.54
C GLY A 15 102.43 27.63 -28.32
N GLN A 16 102.80 28.01 -27.09
CA GLN A 16 104.18 28.33 -26.70
C GLN A 16 104.99 27.15 -26.13
N ARG A 17 104.36 25.99 -25.90
CA ARG A 17 105.03 24.83 -25.27
C ARG A 17 105.42 23.80 -26.32
N LYS A 18 106.67 23.35 -26.27
CA LYS A 18 107.20 22.26 -27.10
C LYS A 18 107.23 20.97 -26.27
N TYR A 19 106.66 19.89 -26.81
CA TYR A 19 106.68 18.57 -26.19
C TYR A 19 107.42 17.60 -27.09
N LYS A 20 108.34 16.81 -26.54
CA LYS A 20 109.06 15.79 -27.29
C LYS A 20 108.10 14.67 -27.68
N MET A 21 108.08 14.31 -28.96
CA MET A 21 107.31 13.17 -29.46
C MET A 21 108.04 11.86 -29.14
N VAL A 22 107.29 10.79 -28.94
CA VAL A 22 107.84 9.44 -28.75
C VAL A 22 108.25 8.90 -30.12
N LYS A 23 109.48 8.40 -30.26
CA LYS A 23 109.95 7.73 -31.49
C LYS A 23 109.52 6.27 -31.44
N GLU A 24 108.57 5.89 -32.29
CA GLU A 24 108.06 4.51 -32.38
C GLU A 24 108.99 3.63 -33.22
N GLN A 25 109.40 4.16 -34.38
CA GLN A 25 110.29 3.50 -35.35
C GLN A 25 111.17 4.55 -36.04
N GLU A 26 112.08 4.12 -36.91
CA GLU A 26 112.91 5.05 -37.68
C GLU A 26 112.06 5.90 -38.64
N GLY A 27 112.01 7.21 -38.39
CA GLY A 27 111.18 8.16 -39.14
C GLY A 27 109.73 8.31 -38.67
N VAL A 28 109.27 7.52 -37.67
CA VAL A 28 107.88 7.56 -37.18
C VAL A 28 107.83 8.02 -35.73
N PHE A 29 107.03 9.07 -35.47
CA PHE A 29 106.89 9.70 -34.16
C PHE A 29 105.41 9.84 -33.78
N SER A 30 105.10 9.60 -32.50
CA SER A 30 103.75 9.70 -31.93
C SER A 30 103.69 10.73 -30.79
N TYR A 31 102.52 11.30 -30.56
CA TYR A 31 102.24 12.08 -29.34
C TYR A 31 100.75 12.00 -29.02
N LEU A 32 100.42 11.59 -27.80
CA LEU A 32 99.04 11.55 -27.31
C LEU A 32 98.62 12.92 -26.78
N LEU A 33 97.50 13.44 -27.28
CA LEU A 33 96.84 14.65 -26.78
C LEU A 33 95.70 14.27 -25.82
N PRO A 34 95.92 14.19 -24.49
CA PRO A 34 94.86 13.84 -23.55
C PRO A 34 93.83 14.96 -23.40
N LYS A 35 92.54 14.62 -23.51
CA LYS A 35 91.39 15.50 -23.17
C LYS A 35 91.42 16.88 -23.86
N VAL A 36 91.53 16.90 -25.18
CA VAL A 36 91.40 18.14 -25.97
C VAL A 36 89.96 18.67 -25.84
N GLN A 37 89.81 19.90 -25.35
CA GLN A 37 88.51 20.55 -25.08
C GLN A 37 88.20 21.75 -25.97
N LYS A 38 89.17 22.24 -26.75
CA LYS A 38 89.05 23.39 -27.65
C LYS A 38 89.94 23.19 -28.87
N ASP A 39 89.59 23.85 -29.96
CA ASP A 39 90.39 23.89 -31.18
C ASP A 39 91.84 24.26 -30.86
N THR A 40 92.76 23.40 -31.30
CA THR A 40 94.18 23.48 -30.94
C THR A 40 95.04 23.45 -32.19
N LYS A 41 95.73 24.55 -32.47
CA LYS A 41 96.74 24.61 -33.54
C LYS A 41 98.07 24.05 -33.06
N PHE A 42 98.73 23.28 -33.92
CA PHE A 42 100.01 22.64 -33.64
C PHE A 42 100.93 22.65 -34.86
N ILE A 43 102.24 22.69 -34.60
CA ILE A 43 103.30 22.47 -35.59
C ILE A 43 104.23 21.36 -35.09
N PHE A 44 104.86 20.65 -36.02
CA PHE A 44 105.94 19.73 -35.73
C PHE A 44 107.28 20.40 -36.01
N GLU A 45 108.22 20.31 -35.08
CA GLU A 45 109.55 20.89 -35.19
C GLU A 45 110.61 19.80 -35.07
N ALA A 46 111.58 19.82 -35.99
CA ALA A 46 112.66 18.84 -36.03
C ALA A 46 113.94 19.51 -36.53
N ALA A 47 115.05 19.35 -35.79
CA ALA A 47 116.36 19.91 -36.13
C ALA A 47 116.35 21.43 -36.48
N GLY A 48 115.48 22.21 -35.83
CA GLY A 48 115.33 23.66 -36.05
C GLY A 48 114.40 24.07 -37.20
N PHE A 49 113.78 23.11 -37.89
CA PHE A 49 112.78 23.36 -38.95
C PHE A 49 111.37 23.03 -38.46
N GLY A 50 110.42 23.92 -38.74
CA GLY A 50 108.99 23.72 -38.47
C GLY A 50 108.23 23.18 -39.68
N SER A 51 107.15 22.42 -39.42
CA SER A 51 106.12 22.08 -40.40
C SER A 51 105.17 23.25 -40.65
N ASP A 52 104.28 23.05 -41.63
CA ASP A 52 103.06 23.84 -41.73
C ASP A 52 102.22 23.74 -40.44
N SER A 53 101.37 24.74 -40.18
CA SER A 53 100.43 24.72 -39.05
C SER A 53 99.25 23.81 -39.35
N TYR A 54 99.08 22.80 -38.51
CA TYR A 54 97.89 21.95 -38.48
C TYR A 54 96.92 22.48 -37.42
N GLN A 55 95.63 22.17 -37.59
CA GLN A 55 94.57 22.53 -36.65
C GLN A 55 93.81 21.26 -36.28
N LEU A 56 93.68 20.99 -34.98
CA LEU A 56 92.79 19.98 -34.43
C LEU A 56 91.50 20.68 -34.01
N GLU A 57 90.38 20.35 -34.63
CA GLU A 57 89.05 20.89 -34.32
C GLU A 57 88.33 20.01 -33.31
N VAL A 58 87.63 20.62 -32.34
CA VAL A 58 86.85 19.93 -31.31
C VAL A 58 85.37 20.08 -31.62
N LEU A 59 84.79 19.03 -32.18
CA LEU A 59 83.37 19.01 -32.57
C LEU A 59 82.48 18.78 -31.35
N GLU A 60 81.63 19.76 -31.02
CA GLU A 60 80.65 19.63 -29.94
C GLU A 60 79.57 18.60 -30.29
N ARG A 61 79.18 17.75 -29.32
CA ARG A 61 78.08 16.80 -29.47
C ARG A 61 76.76 17.40 -28.97
N PRO A 62 75.63 17.15 -29.64
CA PRO A 62 74.31 17.56 -29.16
C PRO A 62 74.02 16.99 -27.76
N SER A 63 73.43 17.81 -26.88
CA SER A 63 73.01 17.37 -25.54
C SER A 63 71.75 18.10 -25.06
N LEU A 64 70.94 17.39 -24.26
CA LEU A 64 69.75 17.93 -23.60
C LEU A 64 70.17 18.56 -22.26
N LEU A 65 69.85 19.83 -22.04
CA LEU A 65 70.15 20.53 -20.78
C LEU A 65 68.99 20.42 -19.79
N ALA A 66 67.78 20.68 -20.27
CA ALA A 66 66.54 20.61 -19.50
C ALA A 66 65.33 20.53 -20.44
N PHE A 67 64.18 20.11 -19.93
CA PHE A 67 62.90 20.25 -20.62
C PHE A 67 61.74 20.42 -19.64
N ALA A 68 60.62 20.91 -20.14
CA ALA A 68 59.36 20.96 -19.40
C ALA A 68 58.23 20.38 -20.25
N ALA A 69 57.30 19.67 -19.61
CA ALA A 69 56.04 19.23 -20.19
C ALA A 69 54.90 20.02 -19.55
N LYS A 70 54.22 20.87 -20.34
CA LYS A 70 53.02 21.60 -19.92
C LYS A 70 51.80 20.74 -20.24
N LEU A 71 50.99 20.46 -19.24
CA LEU A 71 49.84 19.56 -19.31
C LEU A 71 48.56 20.39 -19.24
N SER A 72 47.82 20.46 -20.35
CA SER A 72 46.49 21.07 -20.38
C SER A 72 45.43 19.97 -20.43
N TYR A 73 44.72 19.80 -19.31
CA TYR A 73 43.70 18.75 -19.17
C TYR A 73 42.38 19.17 -19.86
N PRO A 74 41.59 18.20 -20.35
CA PRO A 74 40.22 18.46 -20.82
C PRO A 74 39.36 19.12 -19.74
N ALA A 75 38.58 20.13 -20.13
CA ALA A 75 37.80 20.96 -19.20
C ALA A 75 36.76 20.16 -18.39
N TYR A 76 36.21 19.08 -18.95
CA TYR A 76 35.20 18.25 -18.29
C TYR A 76 35.72 17.50 -17.04
N LEU A 77 37.05 17.34 -16.91
CA LEU A 77 37.70 16.72 -15.76
C LEU A 77 37.80 17.63 -14.53
N GLY A 78 37.50 18.93 -14.68
CA GLY A 78 37.66 19.93 -13.61
C GLY A 78 39.10 20.17 -13.11
N LYS A 79 40.11 19.61 -13.80
CA LYS A 79 41.52 19.70 -13.40
C LYS A 79 42.17 21.01 -13.87
N SER A 80 43.02 21.57 -13.02
CA SER A 80 43.87 22.73 -13.38
C SER A 80 45.09 22.28 -14.18
N ASN A 81 45.54 23.12 -15.12
CA ASN A 81 46.73 22.82 -15.93
C ASN A 81 47.99 22.72 -15.07
N GLU A 82 48.87 21.78 -15.41
CA GLU A 82 50.12 21.51 -14.68
C GLU A 82 51.36 21.76 -15.57
N THR A 83 52.54 21.84 -14.96
CA THR A 83 53.82 21.89 -15.69
C THR A 83 54.87 21.09 -14.94
N TRP A 84 55.39 20.07 -15.60
CA TRP A 84 56.34 19.11 -15.02
C TRP A 84 57.73 19.36 -15.64
N ASN A 85 58.72 19.65 -14.79
CA ASN A 85 60.09 19.98 -15.23
C ASN A 85 60.99 18.75 -15.14
N ASN A 86 61.68 18.42 -16.23
CA ASN A 86 62.59 17.28 -16.40
C ASN A 86 61.96 15.89 -16.09
N ILE A 87 60.63 15.78 -16.13
CA ILE A 87 59.92 14.50 -15.98
C ILE A 87 59.50 14.03 -17.37
N GLY A 88 60.13 12.95 -17.85
CA GLY A 88 59.83 12.39 -19.18
C GLY A 88 58.77 11.30 -19.16
N ASN A 89 58.69 10.50 -18.09
CA ASN A 89 57.63 9.52 -17.93
C ASN A 89 56.35 10.22 -17.46
N LEU A 90 55.33 10.26 -18.32
CA LEU A 90 54.10 11.01 -18.09
C LEU A 90 52.93 10.06 -17.85
N VAL A 91 52.05 10.40 -16.91
CA VAL A 91 50.79 9.70 -16.67
C VAL A 91 49.67 10.73 -16.72
N VAL A 92 48.82 10.66 -17.74
CA VAL A 92 47.79 11.68 -17.99
C VAL A 92 46.45 11.05 -18.41
N PRO A 93 45.31 11.70 -18.14
CA PRO A 93 44.04 11.33 -18.74
C PRO A 93 44.07 11.46 -20.28
N GLU A 94 43.24 10.68 -20.95
CA GLU A 94 42.98 10.81 -22.38
C GLU A 94 42.54 12.25 -22.76
N GLY A 95 42.92 12.70 -23.96
CA GLY A 95 42.65 14.05 -24.45
C GLY A 95 43.49 15.16 -23.85
N THR A 96 44.39 14.89 -22.88
CA THR A 96 45.34 15.87 -22.37
C THR A 96 46.25 16.38 -23.48
N LYS A 97 46.32 17.70 -23.67
CA LYS A 97 47.30 18.32 -24.55
C LYS A 97 48.63 18.46 -23.80
N ILE A 98 49.67 17.84 -24.33
CA ILE A 98 51.04 17.92 -23.79
C ILE A 98 51.86 18.81 -24.71
N GLU A 99 52.45 19.87 -24.15
CA GLU A 99 53.42 20.72 -24.85
C GLU A 99 54.81 20.55 -24.22
N TRP A 100 55.76 19.98 -24.97
CA TRP A 100 57.15 19.85 -24.54
C TRP A 100 57.97 21.06 -24.98
N GLU A 101 58.69 21.67 -24.04
CA GLU A 101 59.70 22.71 -24.29
C GLU A 101 61.08 22.14 -23.93
N PHE A 102 61.86 21.75 -24.93
CA PHE A 102 63.24 21.26 -24.75
C PHE A 102 64.24 22.40 -24.87
N ASN A 103 65.24 22.42 -23.98
CA ASN A 103 66.39 23.32 -24.01
C ASN A 103 67.68 22.50 -24.17
N THR A 104 68.40 22.73 -25.27
CA THR A 104 69.54 21.90 -25.68
C THR A 104 70.86 22.68 -25.72
N GLN A 105 71.96 21.98 -26.01
CA GLN A 105 73.23 22.58 -26.42
C GLN A 105 73.71 21.91 -27.71
N ALA A 106 74.42 22.69 -28.55
CA ALA A 106 75.04 22.23 -29.79
C ALA A 106 74.11 21.44 -30.74
N THR A 107 72.80 21.71 -30.72
CA THR A 107 71.78 20.95 -31.45
C THR A 107 71.18 21.78 -32.58
N GLU A 108 71.13 21.21 -33.78
CA GLU A 108 70.49 21.83 -34.95
C GLU A 108 69.10 21.26 -35.23
N LYS A 109 68.93 19.94 -35.10
CA LYS A 109 67.64 19.24 -35.21
C LYS A 109 67.36 18.45 -33.94
N LEU A 110 66.15 18.59 -33.41
CA LEU A 110 65.56 17.65 -32.45
C LEU A 110 64.46 16.87 -33.17
N SER A 111 64.44 15.55 -33.01
CA SER A 111 63.41 14.65 -33.50
C SER A 111 62.77 13.96 -32.30
N LEU A 112 61.45 14.13 -32.12
CA LEU A 112 60.67 13.48 -31.07
C LEU A 112 59.83 12.37 -31.70
N MET A 113 60.20 11.12 -31.46
CA MET A 113 59.62 9.95 -32.14
C MET A 113 58.71 9.17 -31.20
N PHE A 114 57.55 8.73 -31.68
CA PHE A 114 56.56 7.99 -30.89
C PHE A 114 56.29 6.59 -31.44
N GLY A 115 56.04 5.64 -30.54
CA GLY A 115 55.67 4.26 -30.86
C GLY A 115 56.79 3.44 -31.51
N GLU A 116 56.50 2.16 -31.79
CA GLU A 116 57.47 1.25 -32.42
C GLU A 116 57.77 1.63 -33.88
N ASN A 117 56.82 2.27 -34.56
CA ASN A 117 56.98 2.80 -35.93
C ASN A 117 57.83 4.09 -35.99
N LYS A 118 58.26 4.64 -34.84
CA LYS A 118 59.05 5.88 -34.71
C LYS A 118 58.44 7.07 -35.49
N GLU A 119 57.15 7.35 -35.27
CA GLU A 119 56.48 8.50 -35.88
C GLU A 119 57.10 9.81 -35.37
N GLU A 120 57.77 10.56 -36.27
CA GLU A 120 58.41 11.83 -35.94
C GLU A 120 57.38 12.96 -35.84
N LEU A 121 57.23 13.55 -34.64
CA LEU A 121 56.48 14.80 -34.50
C LEU A 121 57.21 15.97 -35.16
N LYS A 122 56.44 16.83 -35.82
CA LYS A 122 56.96 18.09 -36.37
C LYS A 122 57.23 19.08 -35.23
N VAL A 123 58.36 19.77 -35.32
CA VAL A 123 58.69 20.91 -34.46
C VAL A 123 57.66 22.02 -34.71
N GLU A 124 56.97 22.49 -33.68
CA GLU A 124 56.03 23.61 -33.79
C GLU A 124 56.75 24.96 -33.78
N ASN A 125 57.79 25.10 -32.97
CA ASN A 125 58.61 26.30 -32.88
C ASN A 125 60.06 25.97 -32.52
N LYS A 126 61.01 26.70 -33.11
CA LYS A 126 62.44 26.64 -32.79
C LYS A 126 62.97 28.05 -32.58
N SER A 127 63.56 28.30 -31.41
CA SER A 127 64.22 29.57 -31.09
C SER A 127 65.60 29.31 -30.50
N GLY A 128 66.64 29.47 -31.33
CA GLY A 128 68.01 29.13 -30.95
C GLY A 128 68.16 27.64 -30.62
N GLN A 129 68.46 27.35 -29.35
CA GLN A 129 68.57 26.00 -28.78
C GLN A 129 67.29 25.52 -28.06
N LYS A 130 66.16 26.23 -28.23
CA LYS A 130 64.85 25.78 -27.73
C LYS A 130 64.02 25.15 -28.85
N PHE A 131 63.41 24.00 -28.56
CA PHE A 131 62.52 23.27 -29.46
C PHE A 131 61.20 22.98 -28.76
N MET A 132 60.09 23.27 -29.44
CA MET A 132 58.72 23.03 -28.94
C MET A 132 57.98 21.99 -29.78
N PHE A 133 57.27 21.10 -29.08
CA PHE A 133 56.41 20.07 -29.67
C PHE A 133 55.08 19.99 -28.90
N SER A 134 54.01 19.59 -29.57
CA SER A 134 52.69 19.39 -28.98
C SER A 134 52.07 18.09 -29.49
N LYS A 135 51.41 17.34 -28.60
CA LYS A 135 50.60 16.15 -28.94
C LYS A 135 49.40 16.05 -28.00
N PHE A 136 48.29 15.56 -28.51
CA PHE A 136 47.18 15.10 -27.66
C PHE A 136 47.43 13.65 -27.25
N ALA A 137 47.37 13.38 -25.95
CA ALA A 137 47.48 12.05 -25.38
C ALA A 137 46.23 11.22 -25.74
N LYS A 138 46.39 10.22 -26.60
CA LYS A 138 45.30 9.30 -27.01
C LYS A 138 45.56 7.85 -26.62
N ASN A 139 46.76 7.35 -26.90
CA ASN A 139 47.16 5.98 -26.60
C ASN A 139 48.43 5.98 -25.75
N SER A 140 48.61 4.98 -24.89
CA SER A 140 49.86 4.80 -24.15
C SER A 140 50.96 4.28 -25.07
N GLU A 141 52.12 4.95 -25.08
CA GLU A 141 53.19 4.72 -26.04
C GLU A 141 54.57 5.16 -25.51
N ASN A 142 55.63 4.49 -25.95
CA ASN A 142 57.01 4.94 -25.72
C ASN A 142 57.35 6.10 -26.66
N TYR A 143 58.23 7.00 -26.22
CA TYR A 143 58.78 8.06 -27.05
C TYR A 143 60.28 8.28 -26.83
N GLU A 144 60.97 8.72 -27.88
CA GLU A 144 62.44 8.83 -27.95
C GLU A 144 62.82 10.25 -28.39
N VAL A 145 63.76 10.87 -27.68
CA VAL A 145 64.28 12.22 -27.97
C VAL A 145 65.65 12.10 -28.62
N ASN A 146 65.75 12.43 -29.91
CA ASN A 146 67.02 12.43 -30.63
C ASN A 146 67.47 13.84 -31.01
N LEU A 147 68.77 14.08 -30.84
CA LEU A 147 69.43 15.37 -31.01
C LEU A 147 70.55 15.23 -32.04
N LYS A 148 70.58 16.11 -33.03
CA LYS A 148 71.56 16.06 -34.13
C LYS A 148 72.12 17.43 -34.47
N ASN A 149 73.39 17.45 -34.84
CA ASN A 149 74.04 18.54 -35.57
C ASN A 149 74.80 17.99 -36.79
N GLN A 150 75.55 18.83 -37.49
CA GLN A 150 76.28 18.45 -38.71
C GLN A 150 77.36 17.37 -38.49
N HIS A 151 77.79 17.15 -37.25
CA HIS A 151 78.97 16.37 -36.89
C HIS A 151 78.68 15.13 -36.04
N ALA A 152 77.61 15.16 -35.23
CA ALA A 152 77.29 14.11 -34.28
C ALA A 152 75.80 14.06 -33.89
N GLU A 153 75.43 12.95 -33.27
CA GLU A 153 74.15 12.73 -32.58
C GLU A 153 74.38 12.64 -31.06
N ASN A 154 73.31 12.63 -30.25
CA ASN A 154 73.41 12.46 -28.80
C ASN A 154 74.12 11.15 -28.41
N LYS A 155 74.93 11.22 -27.36
CA LYS A 155 75.75 10.09 -26.87
C LYS A 155 74.91 9.00 -26.19
N GLU A 156 73.84 9.38 -25.51
CA GLU A 156 73.01 8.52 -24.68
C GLU A 156 71.57 8.53 -25.22
N GLU A 157 70.91 7.38 -25.17
CA GLU A 157 69.57 7.18 -25.69
C GLU A 157 68.52 7.72 -24.69
N ILE A 158 67.73 8.70 -25.11
CA ILE A 158 66.76 9.40 -24.25
C ILE A 158 65.37 8.82 -24.54
N LYS A 159 64.97 7.80 -23.78
CA LYS A 159 63.67 7.13 -23.88
C LYS A 159 62.78 7.41 -22.68
N TYR A 160 61.49 7.60 -22.96
CA TYR A 160 60.45 7.87 -21.99
C TYR A 160 59.15 7.15 -22.36
N TYR A 161 58.21 7.07 -21.41
CA TYR A 161 56.90 6.46 -21.61
C TYR A 161 55.77 7.45 -21.31
N LEU A 162 54.79 7.52 -22.22
CA LEU A 162 53.52 8.20 -22.02
C LEU A 162 52.46 7.15 -21.68
N ASN A 163 51.94 7.19 -20.46
CA ASN A 163 50.79 6.39 -20.04
C ASN A 163 49.51 7.24 -20.10
N VAL A 164 48.56 6.82 -20.92
CA VAL A 164 47.25 7.46 -21.06
C VAL A 164 46.22 6.65 -20.28
N ILE A 165 45.54 7.29 -19.34
CA ILE A 165 44.43 6.70 -18.60
C ILE A 165 43.14 6.96 -19.40
N PRO A 166 42.52 5.94 -20.01
CA PRO A 166 41.28 6.11 -20.75
C PRO A 166 40.11 6.39 -19.81
N ASP A 167 39.15 7.15 -20.32
CA ASP A 167 37.94 7.54 -19.62
C ASP A 167 36.91 6.39 -19.62
N LYS A 168 36.32 6.06 -18.47
CA LYS A 168 35.51 4.83 -18.33
C LYS A 168 34.07 5.02 -18.79
N TYR A 169 33.34 3.90 -18.89
CA TYR A 169 31.90 3.94 -19.10
C TYR A 169 31.19 4.11 -17.75
N PRO A 170 30.08 4.88 -17.70
CA PRO A 170 29.31 5.08 -16.48
C PRO A 170 28.65 3.75 -16.07
N GLN A 171 28.44 3.57 -14.78
CA GLN A 171 27.78 2.40 -14.20
C GLN A 171 26.37 2.76 -13.76
N ILE A 172 25.41 1.85 -14.00
CA ILE A 172 24.02 1.98 -13.54
C ILE A 172 23.48 0.64 -13.07
N ASN A 173 22.83 0.65 -11.92
CA ASN A 173 21.95 -0.42 -11.46
C ASN A 173 20.55 0.17 -11.20
N MET A 174 19.50 -0.57 -11.54
CA MET A 174 18.10 -0.15 -11.38
C MET A 174 17.23 -1.35 -11.01
N GLN A 175 16.37 -1.17 -10.01
CA GLN A 175 15.31 -2.09 -9.65
C GLN A 175 13.95 -1.40 -9.78
N GLY A 176 12.95 -2.13 -10.28
CA GLY A 176 11.57 -1.68 -10.34
C GLY A 176 10.75 -2.17 -9.14
N TYR A 177 9.90 -1.29 -8.63
CA TYR A 177 8.92 -1.52 -7.58
C TYR A 177 7.55 -1.06 -8.10
N ALA A 178 6.78 -2.03 -8.63
CA ALA A 178 5.40 -1.78 -9.01
C ALA A 178 4.51 -1.64 -7.77
N ASP A 179 3.48 -0.80 -7.87
CA ASP A 179 2.35 -0.85 -6.96
C ASP A 179 1.53 -2.13 -7.24
N THR A 180 1.64 -3.14 -6.37
CA THR A 180 0.93 -4.42 -6.48
C THR A 180 -0.52 -4.37 -5.96
N LEU A 181 -0.96 -3.23 -5.40
CA LEU A 181 -2.32 -3.04 -4.91
C LEU A 181 -3.16 -2.38 -6.01
N THR A 182 -2.68 -1.25 -6.54
CA THR A 182 -3.42 -0.47 -7.55
C THR A 182 -2.84 -0.55 -8.95
N PHE A 183 -1.58 -0.96 -9.15
CA PHE A 183 -0.95 -0.99 -10.48
C PHE A 183 -0.97 0.37 -11.20
N LEU A 184 -1.15 1.48 -10.47
CA LEU A 184 -1.18 2.86 -11.00
C LEU A 184 0.21 3.50 -11.08
N ASN A 185 1.19 2.94 -10.39
CA ASN A 185 2.52 3.54 -10.27
C ASN A 185 3.60 2.48 -10.43
N LEU A 186 4.63 2.82 -11.20
CA LEU A 186 5.87 2.07 -11.28
C LEU A 186 7.00 2.95 -10.73
N SER A 187 7.49 2.63 -9.54
CA SER A 187 8.67 3.29 -8.99
C SER A 187 9.92 2.56 -9.49
N VAL A 188 10.91 3.30 -9.99
CA VAL A 188 12.24 2.77 -10.28
C VAL A 188 13.23 3.41 -9.32
N GLY A 189 14.11 2.59 -8.72
CA GLY A 189 15.14 3.04 -7.79
C GLY A 189 16.46 2.38 -8.12
N GLY A 190 17.58 3.09 -7.93
CA GLY A 190 18.86 2.59 -8.38
C GLY A 190 20.04 3.46 -7.98
N ASN A 191 21.22 3.03 -8.39
CA ASN A 191 22.49 3.70 -8.13
C ASN A 191 23.18 3.97 -9.48
N ILE A 192 23.80 5.13 -9.61
CA ILE A 192 24.64 5.51 -10.76
C ILE A 192 26.02 5.93 -10.25
N ALA A 193 27.05 5.57 -11.00
CA ALA A 193 28.44 5.88 -10.68
C ALA A 193 29.24 6.19 -11.94
N ASP A 194 30.19 7.11 -11.84
CA ASP A 194 31.13 7.50 -12.90
C ASP A 194 32.48 7.91 -12.30
N ASP A 195 33.56 8.03 -13.08
CA ASP A 195 34.85 8.51 -12.58
C ASP A 195 35.06 10.03 -12.70
N TYR A 196 34.35 10.73 -13.60
CA TYR A 196 34.49 12.18 -13.78
C TYR A 196 33.18 12.97 -13.77
N GLY A 197 32.05 12.39 -14.15
CA GLY A 197 30.74 13.04 -14.01
C GLY A 197 29.64 12.51 -14.92
N ILE A 198 28.40 12.76 -14.54
CA ILE A 198 27.21 12.29 -15.26
C ILE A 198 26.58 13.47 -16.01
N SER A 199 26.26 13.28 -17.29
CA SER A 199 25.63 14.32 -18.12
C SER A 199 24.12 14.13 -18.30
N ALA A 200 23.62 12.89 -18.23
CA ALA A 200 22.19 12.60 -18.31
C ALA A 200 21.81 11.26 -17.66
N LEU A 201 20.60 11.20 -17.10
CA LEU A 201 19.92 9.97 -16.72
C LEU A 201 18.49 9.99 -17.27
N LYS A 202 18.10 8.94 -18.00
CA LYS A 202 16.77 8.85 -18.65
C LYS A 202 16.16 7.47 -18.45
N LEU A 203 14.87 7.45 -18.13
CA LEU A 203 14.01 6.28 -18.17
C LEU A 203 13.35 6.19 -19.54
N TYR A 204 13.50 5.05 -20.20
CA TYR A 204 12.77 4.70 -21.41
C TYR A 204 11.70 3.68 -21.07
N TYR A 205 10.49 3.87 -21.59
CA TYR A 205 9.41 2.88 -21.46
C TYR A 205 8.59 2.77 -22.75
N ARG A 206 8.00 1.62 -23.00
CA ARG A 206 7.03 1.40 -24.08
C ARG A 206 5.90 0.48 -23.60
N VAL A 207 4.70 0.72 -24.11
CA VAL A 207 3.53 -0.12 -23.83
C VAL A 207 3.33 -1.12 -24.98
N LYS A 208 3.05 -2.37 -24.62
CA LYS A 208 2.60 -3.44 -25.50
C LYS A 208 1.09 -3.56 -25.34
N LYS A 209 0.34 -3.21 -26.38
CA LYS A 209 -1.13 -3.38 -26.42
C LYS A 209 -1.46 -4.43 -27.46
N GLN A 210 -2.31 -5.40 -27.12
CA GLN A 210 -2.73 -6.49 -28.03
C GLN A 210 -1.54 -7.20 -28.73
N GLY A 211 -0.47 -7.49 -27.97
CA GLY A 211 0.73 -8.17 -28.48
C GLY A 211 1.70 -7.31 -29.31
N LYS A 212 1.34 -6.07 -29.67
CA LYS A 212 2.21 -5.15 -30.42
C LYS A 212 2.81 -4.08 -29.52
N PHE A 213 4.12 -3.89 -29.61
CA PHE A 213 4.82 -2.81 -28.92
C PHE A 213 4.63 -1.46 -29.64
N GLY A 214 4.35 -0.41 -28.87
CA GLY A 214 4.48 0.97 -29.32
C GLY A 214 5.94 1.45 -29.33
N ASN A 215 6.14 2.70 -29.71
CA ASN A 215 7.43 3.38 -29.65
C ASN A 215 7.85 3.63 -28.19
N TYR A 216 9.17 3.67 -27.95
CA TYR A 216 9.71 4.11 -26.66
C TYR A 216 9.42 5.59 -26.43
N GLN A 217 8.80 5.88 -25.28
CA GLN A 217 8.78 7.22 -24.68
C GLN A 217 9.95 7.36 -23.71
N MET A 218 10.35 8.59 -23.42
CA MET A 218 11.52 8.92 -22.63
C MET A 218 11.19 9.99 -21.58
N VAL A 219 11.71 9.81 -20.38
CA VAL A 219 11.56 10.75 -19.25
C VAL A 219 12.91 10.98 -18.60
N ASN A 220 13.24 12.24 -18.34
CA ASN A 220 14.47 12.62 -17.64
C ASN A 220 14.31 12.35 -16.14
N ILE A 221 15.26 11.64 -15.54
CA ILE A 221 15.31 11.44 -14.09
C ILE A 221 16.24 12.53 -13.50
N PRO A 222 15.81 13.29 -12.47
CA PRO A 222 16.69 14.23 -11.79
C PRO A 222 17.88 13.54 -11.11
N PHE A 223 19.07 14.13 -11.25
CA PHE A 223 20.32 13.69 -10.63
C PHE A 223 21.17 14.92 -10.25
N ALA A 224 22.13 14.77 -9.35
CA ALA A 224 23.05 15.83 -8.93
C ALA A 224 24.32 15.81 -9.79
N THR A 225 24.65 16.90 -10.50
CA THR A 225 25.82 16.97 -11.39
C THR A 225 27.16 16.83 -10.66
N GLU A 226 27.24 17.35 -9.43
CA GLU A 226 28.47 17.37 -8.62
C GLU A 226 28.82 16.00 -7.99
N GLN A 227 27.95 14.98 -8.11
CA GLN A 227 28.11 13.69 -7.44
C GLN A 227 28.43 12.57 -8.45
N THR A 228 29.68 12.12 -8.45
CA THR A 228 30.15 10.98 -9.25
C THR A 228 29.58 9.64 -8.79
N LEU A 229 29.05 9.53 -7.57
CA LEU A 229 28.31 8.36 -7.07
C LEU A 229 27.04 8.83 -6.35
N GLN A 230 25.88 8.37 -6.79
CA GLN A 230 24.59 8.76 -6.20
C GLN A 230 23.49 7.72 -6.42
N ASN A 231 22.41 7.85 -5.64
CA ASN A 231 21.22 7.02 -5.76
C ASN A 231 20.06 7.84 -6.32
N PHE A 232 19.30 7.28 -7.26
CA PHE A 232 18.11 7.90 -7.84
C PHE A 232 16.85 7.13 -7.50
N VAL A 233 15.73 7.84 -7.42
CA VAL A 233 14.38 7.26 -7.35
C VAL A 233 13.47 8.09 -8.25
N TYR A 234 12.71 7.42 -9.11
CA TYR A 234 11.72 8.04 -9.99
C TYR A 234 10.40 7.26 -9.95
N GLN A 235 9.27 7.97 -9.89
CA GLN A 235 7.94 7.35 -9.89
C GLN A 235 7.24 7.68 -11.21
N LEU A 236 7.04 6.65 -12.05
CA LEU A 236 6.25 6.73 -13.27
C LEU A 236 4.77 6.51 -12.93
N ASP A 237 3.96 7.51 -13.26
CA ASP A 237 2.50 7.42 -13.22
C ASP A 237 2.01 6.63 -14.45
N LEU A 238 1.24 5.56 -14.22
CA LEU A 238 0.70 4.69 -15.25
C LEU A 238 -0.75 5.06 -15.62
N THR A 239 -1.42 5.95 -14.86
CA THR A 239 -2.79 6.41 -15.17
C THR A 239 -2.88 7.03 -16.57
N THR A 240 -1.83 7.76 -16.98
CA THR A 240 -1.76 8.46 -18.27
C THR A 240 -1.60 7.54 -19.47
N LEU A 241 -1.36 6.24 -19.25
CA LEU A 241 -1.06 5.26 -20.30
C LEU A 241 -2.29 4.44 -20.76
N ASP A 242 -3.44 4.59 -20.09
CA ASP A 242 -4.70 3.85 -20.37
C ASP A 242 -4.45 2.33 -20.51
N LEU A 243 -3.74 1.76 -19.53
CA LEU A 243 -3.37 0.34 -19.55
C LEU A 243 -4.60 -0.54 -19.28
N LYS A 244 -4.76 -1.58 -20.08
CA LYS A 244 -5.80 -2.61 -19.88
C LYS A 244 -5.20 -3.85 -19.23
N GLN A 245 -6.05 -4.72 -18.70
CA GLN A 245 -5.65 -6.02 -18.15
C GLN A 245 -4.83 -6.81 -19.20
N GLY A 246 -3.67 -7.32 -18.79
CA GLY A 246 -2.74 -8.04 -19.66
C GLY A 246 -1.84 -7.17 -20.55
N ASP A 247 -1.99 -5.84 -20.58
CA ASP A 247 -1.00 -4.96 -21.22
C ASP A 247 0.36 -5.03 -20.47
N GLU A 248 1.45 -4.90 -21.22
CA GLU A 248 2.82 -4.96 -20.68
C GLU A 248 3.53 -3.61 -20.89
N VAL A 249 4.31 -3.19 -19.89
CA VAL A 249 5.18 -2.01 -19.94
C VAL A 249 6.63 -2.49 -19.87
N GLU A 250 7.35 -2.41 -20.98
CA GLU A 250 8.80 -2.63 -20.99
C GLU A 250 9.51 -1.32 -20.66
N TYR A 251 10.52 -1.37 -19.79
CA TYR A 251 11.28 -0.19 -19.38
C TYR A 251 12.75 -0.50 -19.07
N TYR A 252 13.62 0.47 -19.35
CA TYR A 252 15.03 0.45 -18.98
C TYR A 252 15.52 1.87 -18.69
N SER A 253 16.54 2.02 -17.87
CA SER A 253 17.23 3.30 -17.70
C SER A 253 18.56 3.32 -18.45
N GLN A 254 18.95 4.50 -18.90
CA GLN A 254 20.24 4.75 -19.52
C GLN A 254 20.88 5.98 -18.89
N VAL A 255 22.18 5.87 -18.59
CA VAL A 255 23.02 6.93 -18.05
C VAL A 255 24.10 7.29 -19.05
N TRP A 256 24.49 8.57 -19.08
CA TRP A 256 25.59 9.10 -19.90
C TRP A 256 26.63 9.78 -19.02
N ASP A 257 27.91 9.56 -19.33
CA ASP A 257 29.04 10.29 -18.74
C ASP A 257 29.18 11.70 -19.35
N ASN A 258 30.19 12.44 -18.91
CA ASN A 258 30.55 13.76 -19.42
C ASN A 258 31.77 13.77 -20.36
N ASP A 259 32.13 12.63 -20.99
CA ASP A 259 33.30 12.50 -21.86
C ASP A 259 33.26 13.50 -23.03
N GLY A 260 34.15 14.49 -22.98
CA GLY A 260 34.29 15.54 -23.99
C GLY A 260 35.29 15.22 -25.12
N VAL A 261 35.96 14.07 -25.08
CA VAL A 261 37.04 13.67 -26.01
C VAL A 261 36.51 12.68 -27.05
N ASN A 262 35.84 11.62 -26.59
CA ASN A 262 35.19 10.62 -27.43
C ASN A 262 33.70 10.91 -27.64
N GLY A 263 33.14 11.82 -26.84
CA GLY A 263 31.72 12.12 -26.78
C GLY A 263 30.99 11.22 -25.79
N ALA A 264 29.98 11.77 -25.12
CA ALA A 264 29.31 11.14 -23.97
C ALA A 264 28.94 9.67 -24.22
N LYS A 265 29.64 8.74 -23.56
CA LYS A 265 29.37 7.30 -23.67
C LYS A 265 28.22 6.96 -22.75
N ALA A 266 27.62 5.80 -22.98
CA ALA A 266 26.34 5.47 -22.34
C ALA A 266 26.23 4.00 -21.94
N THR A 267 25.66 3.78 -20.77
CA THR A 267 25.37 2.45 -20.24
C THR A 267 23.87 2.32 -19.96
N LYS A 268 23.28 1.22 -20.41
CA LYS A 268 21.86 0.90 -20.21
C LYS A 268 21.68 -0.26 -19.25
N THR A 269 20.59 -0.26 -18.51
CA THR A 269 20.16 -1.39 -17.69
C THR A 269 19.62 -2.52 -18.56
N TYR A 270 19.41 -3.70 -17.96
CA TYR A 270 18.52 -4.70 -18.54
C TYR A 270 17.11 -4.12 -18.74
N VAL A 271 16.41 -4.63 -19.77
CA VAL A 271 15.01 -4.29 -20.02
C VAL A 271 14.15 -5.08 -19.04
N ASN A 272 13.44 -4.38 -18.18
CA ASN A 272 12.46 -4.95 -17.28
C ASN A 272 11.08 -4.90 -17.93
N ASN A 273 10.20 -5.83 -17.56
CA ASN A 273 8.81 -5.86 -17.99
C ASN A 273 7.91 -5.80 -16.76
N PHE A 274 6.94 -4.89 -16.78
CA PHE A 274 5.84 -4.82 -15.82
C PHE A 274 4.55 -5.17 -16.56
N LYS A 275 3.92 -6.29 -16.20
CA LYS A 275 2.65 -6.74 -16.76
C LYS A 275 1.49 -6.37 -15.83
N VAL A 276 0.46 -5.73 -16.35
CA VAL A 276 -0.80 -5.56 -15.64
C VAL A 276 -1.48 -6.94 -15.55
N PRO A 277 -1.92 -7.41 -14.36
CA PRO A 277 -2.60 -8.69 -14.22
C PRO A 277 -3.76 -8.85 -15.21
N THR A 278 -3.94 -10.05 -15.74
CA THR A 278 -5.20 -10.41 -16.42
C THR A 278 -6.33 -10.58 -15.40
N ALA A 279 -7.59 -10.65 -15.85
CA ALA A 279 -8.72 -10.99 -14.98
C ALA A 279 -8.45 -12.26 -14.16
N SER A 280 -7.92 -13.33 -14.78
CA SER A 280 -7.59 -14.60 -14.11
C SER A 280 -6.39 -14.48 -13.15
N ASP A 281 -5.38 -13.68 -13.48
CA ASP A 281 -4.26 -13.43 -12.55
C ASP A 281 -4.74 -12.65 -11.31
N PHE A 282 -5.64 -11.68 -11.51
CA PHE A 282 -6.24 -10.91 -10.43
C PHE A 282 -7.19 -11.75 -9.58
N GLU A 283 -8.05 -12.57 -10.20
CA GLU A 283 -8.92 -13.53 -9.54
C GLU A 283 -8.13 -14.52 -8.68
N LYS A 284 -7.02 -15.07 -9.20
CA LYS A 284 -6.09 -15.90 -8.42
C LYS A 284 -5.49 -15.15 -7.24
N GLN A 285 -4.98 -13.93 -7.45
CA GLN A 285 -4.44 -13.09 -6.35
C GLN A 285 -5.49 -12.71 -5.31
N MET A 286 -6.73 -12.47 -5.74
CA MET A 286 -7.87 -12.20 -4.87
C MET A 286 -8.19 -13.42 -4.02
N ASN A 287 -8.38 -14.59 -4.63
CA ASN A 287 -8.65 -15.86 -3.92
C ASN A 287 -7.53 -16.21 -2.93
N ASP A 288 -6.28 -15.96 -3.31
CA ASP A 288 -5.10 -16.07 -2.43
C ASP A 288 -5.16 -15.13 -1.22
N ASN A 289 -5.56 -13.87 -1.43
CA ASN A 289 -5.68 -12.86 -0.36
C ASN A 289 -6.89 -13.14 0.54
N VAL A 290 -7.99 -13.59 -0.04
CA VAL A 290 -9.19 -14.07 0.64
C VAL A 290 -8.85 -15.22 1.59
N SER A 291 -8.24 -16.30 1.09
CA SER A 291 -7.86 -17.46 1.91
C SER A 291 -6.85 -17.11 3.01
N LYS A 292 -5.89 -16.20 2.73
CA LYS A 292 -4.96 -15.68 3.75
C LYS A 292 -5.70 -14.89 4.83
N THR A 293 -6.69 -14.09 4.46
CA THR A 293 -7.52 -13.30 5.39
C THR A 293 -8.33 -14.22 6.28
N GLU A 294 -9.03 -15.21 5.71
CA GLU A 294 -9.78 -16.22 6.48
C GLU A 294 -8.89 -16.96 7.48
N SER A 295 -7.73 -17.47 7.02
CA SER A 295 -6.76 -18.14 7.87
C SER A 295 -6.24 -17.25 9.00
N GLN A 296 -6.16 -15.93 8.78
CA GLN A 296 -5.76 -14.98 9.81
C GLN A 296 -6.91 -14.67 10.79
N ILE A 297 -8.17 -14.62 10.34
CA ILE A 297 -9.34 -14.51 11.22
C ILE A 297 -9.44 -15.75 12.13
N ASP A 298 -9.33 -16.97 11.57
CA ASP A 298 -9.34 -18.22 12.33
C ASP A 298 -8.21 -18.29 13.38
N LYS A 299 -6.99 -17.88 13.01
CA LYS A 299 -5.87 -17.77 13.98
C LYS A 299 -6.15 -16.78 15.09
N THR A 300 -6.70 -15.61 14.75
CA THR A 300 -7.08 -14.55 15.70
C THR A 300 -8.17 -15.06 16.66
N LEU A 301 -9.18 -15.75 16.15
CA LEU A 301 -10.23 -16.41 16.91
C LEU A 301 -9.68 -17.48 17.86
N LYS A 302 -8.76 -18.34 17.39
CA LYS A 302 -8.10 -19.35 18.23
C LYS A 302 -7.30 -18.72 19.38
N LYS A 303 -6.65 -17.58 19.15
CA LYS A 303 -6.00 -16.81 20.22
C LYS A 303 -6.99 -16.16 21.19
N ALA A 304 -8.11 -15.62 20.70
CA ALA A 304 -9.18 -15.10 21.57
C ALA A 304 -9.73 -16.20 22.50
N LYS A 305 -10.03 -17.39 21.95
CA LYS A 305 -10.42 -18.59 22.72
C LYS A 305 -9.39 -19.00 23.78
N GLN A 306 -8.11 -18.97 23.43
CA GLN A 306 -7.02 -19.26 24.38
C GLN A 306 -6.93 -18.21 25.49
N LEU A 307 -7.04 -16.91 25.15
CA LEU A 307 -7.02 -15.81 26.11
C LEU A 307 -8.21 -15.91 27.09
N GLN A 308 -9.40 -16.17 26.57
CA GLN A 308 -10.62 -16.40 27.36
C GLN A 308 -10.46 -17.59 28.31
N THR A 309 -9.92 -18.70 27.82
CA THR A 309 -9.63 -19.90 28.63
C THR A 309 -8.60 -19.63 29.73
N ASP A 310 -7.57 -18.86 29.46
CA ASP A 310 -6.54 -18.55 30.45
C ASP A 310 -6.99 -17.47 31.46
N LEU A 311 -7.87 -16.53 31.07
CA LEU A 311 -8.58 -15.63 31.97
C LEU A 311 -9.48 -16.40 32.95
N GLN A 312 -10.25 -17.38 32.47
CA GLN A 312 -11.06 -18.27 33.32
C GLN A 312 -10.20 -19.00 34.36
N LYS A 313 -9.06 -19.59 33.95
CA LYS A 313 -8.12 -20.26 34.87
C LYS A 313 -7.57 -19.32 35.93
N LEU A 314 -7.22 -18.08 35.56
CA LEU A 314 -6.72 -17.09 36.51
C LEU A 314 -7.83 -16.64 37.47
N GLU A 315 -9.05 -16.40 36.99
CA GLU A 315 -10.22 -16.06 37.81
C GLU A 315 -10.48 -17.15 38.87
N ASP A 316 -10.51 -18.42 38.46
CA ASP A 316 -10.78 -19.55 39.37
C ASP A 316 -9.65 -19.79 40.36
N LYS A 317 -8.38 -19.61 39.94
CA LYS A 317 -7.23 -19.66 40.84
C LYS A 317 -7.33 -18.58 41.92
N LEU A 318 -7.62 -17.33 41.53
CA LEU A 318 -7.68 -16.20 42.45
C LEU A 318 -8.90 -16.23 43.39
N LYS A 319 -10.03 -16.86 43.00
CA LYS A 319 -11.19 -17.10 43.89
C LYS A 319 -10.84 -17.93 45.12
N THR A 320 -9.81 -18.77 45.05
CA THR A 320 -9.43 -19.71 46.12
C THR A 320 -8.28 -19.20 47.00
N LYS A 321 -7.72 -18.03 46.69
CA LYS A 321 -6.61 -17.41 47.43
C LYS A 321 -7.07 -16.17 48.18
N GLU A 322 -6.48 -15.92 49.35
CA GLU A 322 -6.67 -14.63 50.04
C GLU A 322 -5.76 -13.53 49.48
N ASN A 323 -4.54 -13.88 49.04
CA ASN A 323 -3.52 -12.94 48.58
C ASN A 323 -2.95 -13.36 47.21
N ILE A 324 -2.63 -12.36 46.39
CA ILE A 324 -2.04 -12.53 45.05
C ILE A 324 -0.52 -12.69 45.21
N ASP A 325 0.04 -13.79 44.72
CA ASP A 325 1.48 -14.04 44.75
C ASP A 325 2.19 -13.57 43.47
N TYR A 326 3.53 -13.63 43.47
CA TYR A 326 4.34 -13.22 42.32
C TYR A 326 4.07 -14.04 41.04
N GLN A 327 3.73 -15.33 41.19
CA GLN A 327 3.40 -16.19 40.06
C GLN A 327 2.03 -15.80 39.46
N ASP A 328 1.04 -15.46 40.29
CA ASP A 328 -0.25 -14.95 39.85
C ASP A 328 -0.10 -13.63 39.06
N LYS A 329 0.74 -12.71 39.54
CA LYS A 329 1.05 -11.45 38.82
C LYS A 329 1.67 -11.71 37.46
N LYS A 330 2.68 -12.60 37.41
CA LYS A 330 3.33 -12.96 36.15
C LYS A 330 2.34 -13.58 35.16
N GLN A 331 1.41 -14.41 35.63
CA GLN A 331 0.33 -14.96 34.79
C GLN A 331 -0.58 -13.85 34.24
N ALA A 332 -0.93 -12.83 35.04
CA ALA A 332 -1.70 -11.68 34.56
C ALA A 332 -0.92 -10.80 33.56
N GLU A 333 0.39 -10.61 33.76
CA GLU A 333 1.27 -9.93 32.78
C GLU A 333 1.38 -10.70 31.45
N GLU A 334 1.39 -12.04 31.49
CA GLU A 334 1.34 -12.87 30.29
C GLU A 334 -0.01 -12.74 29.55
N LEU A 335 -1.13 -12.57 30.26
CA LEU A 335 -2.44 -12.29 29.64
C LEU A 335 -2.51 -10.88 29.02
N LEU A 336 -1.92 -9.87 29.66
CA LEU A 336 -1.77 -8.53 29.10
C LEU A 336 -1.03 -8.57 27.76
N LYS A 337 0.11 -9.26 27.69
CA LYS A 337 0.89 -9.44 26.45
C LYS A 337 0.10 -10.18 25.36
N LYS A 338 -0.57 -11.28 25.71
CA LYS A 338 -1.47 -12.00 24.78
C LYS A 338 -2.57 -11.09 24.22
N ARG A 339 -3.12 -10.17 25.03
CA ARG A 339 -4.11 -9.19 24.59
C ARG A 339 -3.53 -8.13 23.65
N GLU A 340 -2.31 -7.65 23.90
CA GLU A 340 -1.62 -6.72 23.01
C GLU A 340 -1.33 -7.36 21.64
N GLU A 341 -0.80 -8.59 21.61
CA GLU A 341 -0.59 -9.37 20.38
C GLU A 341 -1.90 -9.55 19.59
N LEU A 342 -2.98 -9.92 20.28
CA LEU A 342 -4.30 -10.08 19.70
C LEU A 342 -4.86 -8.76 19.14
N SER A 343 -4.61 -7.63 19.82
CA SER A 343 -4.97 -6.30 19.32
C SER A 343 -4.20 -5.91 18.06
N GLU A 344 -2.92 -6.28 17.95
CA GLU A 344 -2.17 -6.08 16.70
C GLU A 344 -2.67 -6.94 15.55
N GLU A 345 -3.08 -8.19 15.80
CA GLU A 345 -3.60 -9.07 14.76
C GLU A 345 -4.96 -8.59 14.24
N VAL A 346 -5.84 -8.08 15.11
CA VAL A 346 -7.09 -7.43 14.70
C VAL A 346 -6.83 -6.17 13.85
N LYS A 347 -5.81 -5.36 14.16
CA LYS A 347 -5.42 -4.23 13.29
C LYS A 347 -4.90 -4.70 11.92
N LYS A 348 -4.10 -5.76 11.88
CA LYS A 348 -3.60 -6.35 10.62
C LYS A 348 -4.75 -6.90 9.77
N LEU A 349 -5.81 -7.44 10.41
CA LEU A 349 -7.05 -7.85 9.73
C LEU A 349 -7.82 -6.65 9.16
N GLN A 350 -8.02 -5.58 9.94
CA GLN A 350 -8.64 -4.33 9.45
C GLN A 350 -7.93 -3.79 8.21
N GLU A 351 -6.59 -3.71 8.25
CA GLU A 351 -5.78 -3.28 7.10
C GLU A 351 -5.86 -4.22 5.90
N GLN A 352 -6.06 -5.52 6.09
CA GLN A 352 -6.21 -6.49 5.00
C GLN A 352 -7.59 -6.39 4.35
N ALA A 353 -8.65 -6.28 5.16
CA ALA A 353 -10.02 -6.10 4.66
C ALA A 353 -10.17 -4.78 3.87
N GLU A 354 -9.56 -3.69 4.33
CA GLU A 354 -9.57 -2.41 3.61
C GLU A 354 -8.81 -2.50 2.26
N LYS A 355 -7.65 -3.19 2.22
CA LYS A 355 -6.93 -3.47 0.96
C LYS A 355 -7.75 -4.35 0.01
N LEU A 356 -8.44 -5.36 0.53
CA LEU A 356 -9.29 -6.25 -0.26
C LEU A 356 -10.47 -5.47 -0.87
N LYS A 357 -11.08 -4.56 -0.11
CA LYS A 357 -12.10 -3.62 -0.60
C LYS A 357 -11.57 -2.71 -1.71
N GLU A 358 -10.43 -2.04 -1.50
CA GLU A 358 -9.82 -1.16 -2.52
C GLU A 358 -9.45 -1.92 -3.81
N GLN A 359 -9.09 -3.20 -3.70
CA GLN A 359 -8.87 -4.08 -4.85
C GLN A 359 -10.19 -4.44 -5.56
N GLN A 360 -11.23 -4.86 -4.82
CA GLN A 360 -12.52 -5.20 -5.40
C GLN A 360 -13.17 -4.03 -6.15
N GLU A 361 -13.35 -2.87 -5.49
CA GLU A 361 -14.03 -1.67 -6.02
C GLU A 361 -13.46 -1.19 -7.38
N ARG A 362 -12.22 -1.56 -7.69
CA ARG A 362 -11.49 -1.04 -8.85
C ARG A 362 -11.32 -2.02 -9.99
N PHE A 363 -11.53 -3.32 -9.75
CA PHE A 363 -11.35 -4.36 -10.76
C PHE A 363 -12.63 -5.17 -11.05
N GLN A 364 -13.67 -5.05 -10.24
CA GLN A 364 -14.99 -5.67 -10.44
C GLN A 364 -16.12 -4.66 -10.15
N GLU A 365 -17.17 -4.62 -10.97
CA GLU A 365 -18.41 -3.93 -10.61
C GLU A 365 -19.18 -4.83 -9.64
N GLN A 366 -19.14 -4.53 -8.34
CA GLN A 366 -19.85 -5.33 -7.33
C GLN A 366 -21.37 -5.14 -7.42
N SER A 367 -22.13 -6.19 -7.12
CA SER A 367 -23.52 -6.06 -6.71
C SER A 367 -23.64 -5.09 -5.51
N PRO A 368 -24.71 -4.28 -5.43
CA PRO A 368 -24.93 -3.38 -4.28
C PRO A 368 -24.96 -4.13 -2.94
N GLU A 369 -25.39 -5.39 -2.98
CA GLU A 369 -25.54 -6.30 -1.85
C GLU A 369 -24.19 -6.82 -1.33
N LEU A 370 -23.29 -7.27 -2.21
CA LEU A 370 -21.92 -7.62 -1.83
C LEU A 370 -21.15 -6.40 -1.30
N ALA A 371 -21.35 -5.23 -1.89
CA ALA A 371 -20.76 -3.98 -1.42
C ALA A 371 -21.27 -3.58 -0.02
N GLU A 372 -22.55 -3.86 0.28
CA GLU A 372 -23.09 -3.66 1.62
C GLU A 372 -22.52 -4.68 2.62
N LYS A 373 -22.51 -5.98 2.30
CA LYS A 373 -21.88 -7.04 3.13
C LYS A 373 -20.39 -6.72 3.43
N MET A 374 -19.64 -6.15 2.47
CA MET A 374 -18.26 -5.68 2.67
C MET A 374 -18.13 -4.49 3.64
N GLU A 375 -19.01 -3.49 3.58
CA GLU A 375 -19.00 -2.36 4.52
C GLU A 375 -19.42 -2.79 5.92
N GLN A 376 -20.38 -3.71 6.01
CA GLN A 376 -20.81 -4.36 7.25
C GLN A 376 -19.67 -5.16 7.92
N LEU A 377 -18.90 -5.94 7.14
CA LEU A 377 -17.70 -6.64 7.60
C LEU A 377 -16.63 -5.66 8.16
N LYS A 378 -16.44 -4.51 7.51
CA LYS A 378 -15.54 -3.46 8.03
C LYS A 378 -16.01 -2.94 9.39
N GLN A 379 -17.31 -2.68 9.56
CA GLN A 379 -17.87 -2.21 10.84
C GLN A 379 -17.73 -3.25 11.96
N LEU A 380 -17.89 -4.55 11.66
CA LEU A 380 -17.55 -5.64 12.57
C LEU A 380 -16.09 -5.55 13.04
N MET A 381 -15.15 -5.48 12.09
CA MET A 381 -13.73 -5.43 12.43
C MET A 381 -13.34 -4.18 13.22
N GLU A 382 -13.94 -3.01 12.96
CA GLU A 382 -13.73 -1.79 13.77
C GLU A 382 -14.22 -1.95 15.22
N GLN A 383 -15.32 -2.66 15.45
CA GLN A 383 -15.92 -2.86 16.78
C GLN A 383 -15.11 -3.82 17.69
N LEU A 384 -14.25 -4.67 17.12
CA LEU A 384 -13.41 -5.62 17.89
C LEU A 384 -12.37 -4.94 18.81
N LEU A 385 -12.06 -3.66 18.60
CA LEU A 385 -11.06 -2.90 19.36
C LEU A 385 -11.69 -1.86 20.31
N ASP A 386 -12.50 -2.33 21.26
CA ASP A 386 -13.17 -1.48 22.25
C ASP A 386 -12.20 -0.71 23.18
N PRO A 387 -12.24 0.65 23.19
CA PRO A 387 -11.45 1.47 24.11
C PRO A 387 -11.78 1.28 25.60
N GLU A 388 -12.96 0.79 25.98
CA GLU A 388 -13.28 0.48 27.38
C GLU A 388 -12.47 -0.72 27.87
N THR A 389 -12.41 -1.79 27.08
CA THR A 389 -11.65 -3.00 27.40
C THR A 389 -10.17 -2.67 27.66
N LYS A 390 -9.57 -1.79 26.85
CA LYS A 390 -8.19 -1.32 27.11
C LYS A 390 -8.04 -0.69 28.50
N LYS A 391 -8.99 0.15 28.94
CA LYS A 391 -8.96 0.78 30.27
C LYS A 391 -9.08 -0.26 31.39
N LEU A 392 -9.91 -1.29 31.20
CA LEU A 392 -10.04 -2.38 32.18
C LEU A 392 -8.71 -3.10 32.40
N TYR A 393 -7.96 -3.37 31.32
CA TYR A 393 -6.60 -3.94 31.42
C TYR A 393 -5.60 -2.99 32.09
N GLU A 394 -5.63 -1.69 31.79
CA GLU A 394 -4.82 -0.67 32.49
C GLU A 394 -5.17 -0.54 33.99
N GLU A 395 -6.45 -0.71 34.35
CA GLU A 395 -6.92 -0.75 35.75
C GLU A 395 -6.47 -2.02 36.46
N LEU A 396 -6.59 -3.19 35.80
CA LEU A 396 -6.11 -4.47 36.33
C LEU A 396 -4.61 -4.42 36.63
N GLN A 397 -3.78 -3.89 35.72
CA GLN A 397 -2.34 -3.71 35.94
C GLN A 397 -2.07 -2.87 37.20
N LYS A 398 -2.73 -1.71 37.34
CA LYS A 398 -2.57 -0.82 38.50
C LYS A 398 -3.01 -1.46 39.82
N LEU A 399 -3.99 -2.36 39.80
CA LEU A 399 -4.42 -3.11 40.99
C LEU A 399 -3.41 -4.20 41.39
N LEU A 400 -2.87 -4.92 40.41
CA LEU A 400 -1.82 -5.92 40.62
C LEU A 400 -0.52 -5.29 41.17
N GLU A 401 -0.17 -4.09 40.72
CA GLU A 401 0.95 -3.30 41.28
C GLU A 401 0.70 -2.92 42.76
N LYS A 402 -0.52 -2.47 43.10
CA LYS A 402 -0.89 -1.97 44.44
C LYS A 402 -1.05 -3.05 45.51
N ASN A 403 -1.18 -4.33 45.12
CA ASN A 403 -0.91 -5.49 45.96
C ASN A 403 -1.73 -5.61 47.27
N LYS A 404 -2.98 -5.14 47.30
CA LYS A 404 -3.79 -5.02 48.53
C LYS A 404 -5.25 -5.48 48.45
N ASP A 405 -5.75 -5.87 47.27
CA ASP A 405 -7.19 -6.02 47.08
C ASP A 405 -7.54 -7.11 46.06
N ASN A 406 -7.69 -8.35 46.54
CA ASN A 406 -8.05 -9.49 45.69
C ASN A 406 -9.50 -9.41 45.19
N GLU A 407 -10.43 -8.79 45.94
CA GLU A 407 -11.82 -8.62 45.51
C GLU A 407 -11.93 -7.68 44.31
N ASN A 408 -11.26 -6.52 44.35
CA ASN A 408 -11.25 -5.58 43.22
C ASN A 408 -10.52 -6.17 41.99
N VAL A 409 -9.46 -6.97 42.17
CA VAL A 409 -8.80 -7.70 41.07
C VAL A 409 -9.74 -8.75 40.45
N LEU A 410 -10.43 -9.54 41.28
CA LEU A 410 -11.42 -10.52 40.83
C LEU A 410 -12.60 -9.87 40.11
N GLN A 411 -13.09 -8.72 40.57
CA GLN A 411 -14.14 -7.96 39.88
C GLN A 411 -13.66 -7.49 38.50
N LYS A 412 -12.45 -6.92 38.41
CA LYS A 412 -11.91 -6.45 37.12
C LYS A 412 -11.61 -7.59 36.15
N LEU A 413 -11.15 -8.74 36.64
CA LEU A 413 -10.98 -9.94 35.81
C LEU A 413 -12.30 -10.45 35.24
N LYS A 414 -13.41 -10.40 36.01
CA LYS A 414 -14.75 -10.71 35.49
C LYS A 414 -15.19 -9.72 34.40
N GLU A 415 -15.05 -8.41 34.65
CA GLU A 415 -15.39 -7.37 33.66
C GLU A 415 -14.60 -7.53 32.36
N ILE A 416 -13.29 -7.85 32.44
CA ILE A 416 -12.45 -8.15 31.27
C ILE A 416 -12.92 -9.42 30.56
N LYS A 417 -13.12 -10.51 31.31
CA LYS A 417 -13.53 -11.80 30.77
C LYS A 417 -14.86 -11.71 30.01
N ASP A 418 -15.85 -10.99 30.53
CA ASP A 418 -17.14 -10.77 29.85
C ASP A 418 -16.92 -10.01 28.51
N LYS A 419 -16.03 -9.01 28.49
CA LYS A 419 -15.65 -8.27 27.26
C LYS A 419 -14.89 -9.14 26.25
N GLU A 420 -13.96 -9.98 26.70
CA GLU A 420 -13.21 -10.89 25.83
C GLU A 420 -14.08 -12.03 25.29
N GLN A 421 -15.05 -12.54 26.07
CA GLN A 421 -16.06 -13.50 25.60
C GLN A 421 -16.93 -12.89 24.49
N ASN A 422 -17.32 -11.62 24.61
CA ASN A 422 -18.03 -10.93 23.54
C ASN A 422 -17.14 -10.76 22.29
N MET A 423 -15.87 -10.40 22.45
CA MET A 423 -14.96 -10.28 21.30
C MET A 423 -14.69 -11.63 20.61
N GLU A 424 -14.59 -12.73 21.36
CA GLU A 424 -14.51 -14.11 20.82
C GLU A 424 -15.75 -14.41 19.96
N LYS A 425 -16.94 -14.12 20.47
CA LYS A 425 -18.22 -14.29 19.78
C LYS A 425 -18.32 -13.43 18.50
N GLU A 426 -17.91 -12.16 18.54
CA GLU A 426 -17.89 -11.28 17.37
C GLU A 426 -16.82 -11.71 16.34
N LEU A 427 -15.70 -12.32 16.77
CA LEU A 427 -14.70 -12.93 15.87
C LEU A 427 -15.24 -14.20 15.18
N GLU A 428 -16.00 -15.06 15.86
CA GLU A 428 -16.68 -16.19 15.21
C GLU A 428 -17.64 -15.72 14.13
N ARG A 429 -18.47 -14.71 14.46
CA ARG A 429 -19.39 -14.08 13.53
C ARG A 429 -18.67 -13.46 12.34
N THR A 430 -17.57 -12.75 12.58
CA THR A 430 -16.75 -12.12 11.53
C THR A 430 -16.19 -13.18 10.58
N LEU A 431 -15.77 -14.34 11.09
CA LEU A 431 -15.31 -15.46 10.26
C LEU A 431 -16.45 -16.05 9.42
N GLU A 432 -17.61 -16.30 10.03
CA GLU A 432 -18.77 -16.88 9.35
C GLU A 432 -19.29 -15.96 8.24
N MET A 433 -19.45 -14.66 8.54
CA MET A 433 -19.84 -13.65 7.57
C MET A 433 -18.81 -13.52 6.43
N PHE A 434 -17.51 -13.61 6.75
CA PHE A 434 -16.47 -13.60 5.72
C PHE A 434 -16.58 -14.82 4.80
N LYS A 435 -16.86 -16.01 5.34
CA LYS A 435 -17.10 -17.22 4.53
C LYS A 435 -18.35 -17.12 3.66
N GLN A 436 -19.48 -16.64 4.20
CA GLN A 436 -20.70 -16.43 3.42
C GLN A 436 -20.45 -15.45 2.28
N MET A 437 -19.77 -14.33 2.57
CA MET A 437 -19.40 -13.33 1.56
C MET A 437 -18.47 -13.89 0.47
N GLN A 438 -17.55 -14.82 0.81
CA GLN A 438 -16.76 -15.54 -0.20
C GLN A 438 -17.63 -16.43 -1.09
N PHE A 439 -18.58 -17.16 -0.49
CA PHE A 439 -19.51 -18.02 -1.21
C PHE A 439 -20.37 -17.19 -2.18
N ASP A 440 -21.00 -16.12 -1.69
CA ASP A 440 -21.80 -15.18 -2.49
C ASP A 440 -20.98 -14.59 -3.66
N GLN A 441 -19.78 -14.09 -3.36
CA GLN A 441 -18.88 -13.51 -4.37
C GLN A 441 -18.50 -14.53 -5.44
N LYS A 442 -18.16 -15.77 -5.04
CA LYS A 442 -17.77 -16.83 -5.98
C LYS A 442 -18.97 -17.33 -6.79
N MET A 443 -20.18 -17.36 -6.21
CA MET A 443 -21.44 -17.67 -6.89
C MET A 443 -21.73 -16.64 -7.98
N GLU A 444 -21.68 -15.34 -7.67
CA GLU A 444 -21.86 -14.24 -8.61
C GLU A 444 -20.80 -14.28 -9.73
N GLN A 445 -19.52 -14.41 -9.37
CA GLN A 445 -18.41 -14.51 -10.33
C GLN A 445 -18.54 -15.71 -11.28
N THR A 446 -18.95 -16.87 -10.77
CA THR A 446 -19.14 -18.08 -11.59
C THR A 446 -20.31 -17.89 -12.55
N ALA A 447 -21.42 -17.30 -12.09
CA ALA A 447 -22.56 -16.97 -12.93
C ALA A 447 -22.21 -15.93 -14.02
N GLU A 448 -21.42 -14.91 -13.70
CA GLU A 448 -20.87 -13.97 -14.69
C GLU A 448 -19.93 -14.66 -15.68
N LYS A 449 -18.99 -15.49 -15.22
CA LYS A 449 -18.08 -16.25 -16.08
C LYS A 449 -18.83 -17.15 -17.06
N LEU A 450 -19.91 -17.80 -16.62
CA LEU A 450 -20.78 -18.59 -17.50
C LEU A 450 -21.54 -17.74 -18.52
N LYS A 451 -22.04 -16.55 -18.16
CA LYS A 451 -22.63 -15.58 -19.11
C LYS A 451 -21.59 -15.12 -20.15
N ASP A 452 -20.37 -14.87 -19.70
CA ASP A 452 -19.26 -14.40 -20.51
C ASP A 452 -18.75 -15.49 -21.47
N LEU A 453 -18.73 -16.75 -21.03
CA LEU A 453 -18.46 -17.93 -21.85
C LEU A 453 -19.58 -18.16 -22.86
N ALA A 454 -20.86 -18.06 -22.45
CA ALA A 454 -22.00 -18.13 -23.37
C ALA A 454 -21.88 -17.10 -24.50
N GLU A 455 -21.59 -15.84 -24.17
CA GLU A 455 -21.38 -14.79 -25.18
C GLU A 455 -20.19 -15.09 -26.12
N LYS A 456 -19.07 -15.61 -25.61
CA LYS A 456 -17.90 -15.96 -26.44
C LYS A 456 -18.20 -17.17 -27.34
N GLN A 457 -18.91 -18.16 -26.80
CA GLN A 457 -19.33 -19.36 -27.51
C GLN A 457 -20.36 -19.06 -28.61
N GLU A 458 -21.26 -18.08 -28.39
CA GLU A 458 -22.19 -17.55 -29.40
C GLU A 458 -21.44 -16.76 -30.49
N LYS A 459 -20.51 -15.87 -30.13
CA LYS A 459 -19.64 -15.14 -31.09
C LYS A 459 -18.78 -16.09 -31.92
N LEU A 460 -18.27 -17.17 -31.33
CA LEU A 460 -17.56 -18.22 -32.07
C LEU A 460 -18.51 -18.94 -33.03
N ALA A 461 -19.74 -19.24 -32.63
CA ALA A 461 -20.73 -19.83 -33.53
C ALA A 461 -21.07 -18.94 -34.74
N GLU A 462 -21.15 -17.63 -34.55
CA GLU A 462 -21.30 -16.64 -35.64
C GLU A 462 -20.08 -16.65 -36.58
N LYS A 463 -18.84 -16.69 -36.05
CA LYS A 463 -17.62 -16.83 -36.87
C LYS A 463 -17.65 -18.12 -37.70
N THR A 464 -17.93 -19.26 -37.07
CA THR A 464 -18.00 -20.58 -37.73
C THR A 464 -19.06 -20.59 -38.85
N GLU A 465 -20.23 -19.96 -38.62
CA GLU A 465 -21.28 -19.86 -39.64
C GLU A 465 -20.91 -18.92 -40.80
N ASN A 466 -20.09 -17.90 -40.55
CA ASN A 466 -19.62 -16.97 -41.59
C ASN A 466 -18.45 -17.56 -42.41
N ALA A 467 -17.57 -18.35 -41.79
CA ALA A 467 -16.54 -19.11 -42.49
C ALA A 467 -17.18 -20.06 -43.53
N GLU A 468 -18.20 -20.83 -43.13
CA GLU A 468 -18.99 -21.71 -44.02
C GLU A 468 -19.63 -20.97 -45.22
N LYS A 469 -19.94 -19.67 -45.08
CA LYS A 469 -20.48 -18.84 -46.18
C LYS A 469 -19.39 -18.28 -47.09
N ASN A 470 -18.21 -17.98 -46.55
CA ASN A 470 -17.05 -17.44 -47.28
C ASN A 470 -16.22 -18.52 -47.98
N ASP A 471 -16.38 -19.78 -47.58
CA ASP A 471 -15.73 -21.00 -48.08
C ASP A 471 -15.73 -21.21 -49.61
N LYS A 472 -16.52 -20.43 -50.36
CA LYS A 472 -16.60 -20.45 -51.84
C LYS A 472 -15.68 -19.43 -52.54
N ASN A 473 -15.12 -18.47 -51.78
CA ASN A 473 -14.35 -17.33 -52.30
C ASN A 473 -12.90 -17.27 -51.77
N GLN A 474 -12.46 -18.25 -50.96
CA GLN A 474 -11.13 -18.30 -50.34
C GLN A 474 -10.25 -19.38 -50.98
N THR A 475 -8.94 -19.22 -50.86
CA THR A 475 -7.96 -20.27 -51.20
C THR A 475 -7.91 -21.37 -50.15
N GLU A 476 -7.42 -22.56 -50.53
CA GLU A 476 -7.39 -23.75 -49.66
C GLU A 476 -6.51 -23.55 -48.41
N ASP A 477 -5.42 -22.78 -48.53
CA ASP A 477 -4.55 -22.40 -47.42
C ASP A 477 -5.22 -21.42 -46.43
N GLU A 478 -5.97 -20.42 -46.94
CA GLU A 478 -6.75 -19.50 -46.10
C GLU A 478 -7.83 -20.25 -45.32
N LYS A 479 -8.49 -21.22 -45.99
CA LYS A 479 -9.50 -22.11 -45.43
C LYS A 479 -8.99 -22.92 -44.25
N ASN A 480 -7.82 -23.54 -44.42
CA ASN A 480 -7.16 -24.31 -43.37
C ASN A 480 -6.71 -23.41 -42.21
N ALA A 481 -6.13 -22.24 -42.50
CA ALA A 481 -5.69 -21.30 -41.47
C ALA A 481 -6.86 -20.68 -40.67
N GLU A 482 -8.05 -20.52 -41.27
CA GLU A 482 -9.26 -20.09 -40.56
C GLU A 482 -9.86 -21.21 -39.72
N ASN A 483 -9.94 -22.45 -40.22
CA ASN A 483 -10.45 -23.58 -39.44
C ASN A 483 -9.54 -23.94 -38.24
N GLU A 484 -8.21 -23.87 -38.36
CA GLU A 484 -7.31 -24.07 -37.20
C GLU A 484 -7.52 -23.02 -36.11
N LYS A 485 -7.78 -21.75 -36.46
CA LYS A 485 -8.15 -20.72 -35.46
C LYS A 485 -9.47 -21.02 -34.77
N LEU A 486 -10.48 -21.51 -35.49
CA LEU A 486 -11.76 -21.90 -34.89
C LEU A 486 -11.59 -23.08 -33.91
N LYS A 487 -10.71 -24.04 -34.22
CA LYS A 487 -10.35 -25.14 -33.30
C LYS A 487 -9.61 -24.64 -32.06
N GLU A 488 -8.70 -23.68 -32.21
CA GLU A 488 -7.95 -23.07 -31.09
C GLU A 488 -8.88 -22.25 -30.18
N GLU A 489 -9.75 -21.40 -30.75
CA GLU A 489 -10.77 -20.66 -29.99
C GLU A 489 -11.76 -21.62 -29.29
N GLN A 490 -12.19 -22.71 -29.92
CA GLN A 490 -13.05 -23.70 -29.26
C GLN A 490 -12.32 -24.41 -28.11
N LYS A 491 -11.04 -24.73 -28.27
CA LYS A 491 -10.23 -25.38 -27.21
C LYS A 491 -10.09 -24.48 -25.98
N ASP A 492 -9.82 -23.19 -26.17
CA ASP A 492 -9.78 -22.18 -25.11
C ASP A 492 -11.12 -22.06 -24.36
N LEU A 493 -12.26 -22.13 -25.07
CA LEU A 493 -13.59 -22.13 -24.44
C LEU A 493 -13.91 -23.42 -23.68
N ASN A 494 -13.42 -24.58 -24.13
CA ASN A 494 -13.57 -25.83 -23.39
C ASN A 494 -12.74 -25.78 -22.08
N GLU A 495 -11.48 -25.32 -22.16
CA GLU A 495 -10.59 -25.21 -21.00
C GLU A 495 -11.15 -24.25 -19.93
N LYS A 496 -11.72 -23.11 -20.34
CA LYS A 496 -12.36 -22.16 -19.42
C LYS A 496 -13.70 -22.63 -18.84
N PHE A 497 -14.42 -23.50 -19.54
CA PHE A 497 -15.62 -24.13 -18.99
C PHE A 497 -15.27 -25.18 -17.92
N GLU A 498 -14.20 -25.96 -18.13
CA GLU A 498 -13.65 -26.86 -17.10
C GLU A 498 -13.08 -26.11 -15.87
N GLU A 499 -12.67 -24.85 -16.00
CA GLU A 499 -12.40 -23.97 -14.85
C GLU A 499 -13.69 -23.59 -14.11
N ALA A 500 -14.72 -23.11 -14.82
CA ALA A 500 -16.00 -22.74 -14.23
C ALA A 500 -16.68 -23.93 -13.50
N LYS A 501 -16.55 -25.14 -14.04
CA LYS A 501 -16.97 -26.38 -13.37
C LYS A 501 -16.29 -26.57 -12.01
N LYS A 502 -14.98 -26.38 -11.92
CA LYS A 502 -14.23 -26.49 -10.65
C LYS A 502 -14.64 -25.41 -9.65
N GLU A 503 -15.02 -24.23 -10.12
CA GLU A 503 -15.59 -23.19 -9.26
C GLU A 503 -16.94 -23.61 -8.67
N ILE A 504 -17.81 -24.30 -9.42
CA ILE A 504 -19.04 -24.91 -8.91
C ILE A 504 -18.74 -26.04 -7.90
N ASP A 505 -17.77 -26.92 -8.17
CA ASP A 505 -17.34 -27.96 -7.22
C ASP A 505 -16.77 -27.36 -5.92
N ASP A 506 -16.07 -26.23 -6.00
CA ASP A 506 -15.57 -25.51 -4.83
C ASP A 506 -16.68 -24.80 -4.06
N LEU A 507 -17.71 -24.26 -4.74
CA LEU A 507 -18.89 -23.69 -4.07
C LEU A 507 -19.58 -24.73 -3.19
N GLN A 508 -19.68 -25.99 -3.66
CA GLN A 508 -20.19 -27.10 -2.82
C GLN A 508 -19.32 -27.37 -1.59
N LYS A 509 -18.00 -27.18 -1.66
CA LYS A 509 -17.09 -27.37 -0.51
C LYS A 509 -17.22 -26.22 0.48
N MET A 510 -17.24 -24.99 -0.02
CA MET A 510 -17.46 -23.79 0.78
C MET A 510 -18.79 -23.86 1.53
N ASP A 511 -19.87 -24.29 0.86
CA ASP A 511 -21.19 -24.52 1.47
C ASP A 511 -21.14 -25.50 2.65
N LYS A 512 -20.35 -26.58 2.52
CA LYS A 512 -20.15 -27.59 3.59
C LYS A 512 -19.23 -27.13 4.73
N GLU A 513 -18.51 -26.03 4.55
CA GLU A 513 -17.63 -25.43 5.55
C GLU A 513 -18.26 -24.26 6.32
N LEU A 514 -19.49 -23.86 5.95
CA LEU A 514 -20.35 -22.96 6.71
C LEU A 514 -20.98 -23.69 7.91
N GLN A 515 -21.29 -22.95 8.98
CA GLN A 515 -22.06 -23.45 10.13
C GLN A 515 -23.51 -23.72 9.75
N ASN A 516 -24.06 -22.95 8.81
CA ASN A 516 -25.37 -23.15 8.21
C ASN A 516 -25.20 -23.24 6.69
N PRO A 517 -25.18 -24.45 6.07
CA PRO A 517 -25.08 -24.59 4.62
C PRO A 517 -26.32 -24.03 3.92
N ASN A 518 -26.12 -23.36 2.78
CA ASN A 518 -27.15 -22.73 1.95
C ASN A 518 -27.88 -23.74 1.04
N GLY A 519 -27.52 -25.03 1.10
CA GLY A 519 -28.14 -26.08 0.30
C GLY A 519 -27.59 -26.18 -1.13
N MET A 520 -26.37 -25.69 -1.37
CA MET A 520 -25.72 -25.75 -2.68
C MET A 520 -25.50 -27.19 -3.15
N GLU A 521 -25.38 -28.16 -2.24
CA GLU A 521 -25.31 -29.59 -2.58
C GLU A 521 -26.58 -30.14 -3.29
N GLU A 522 -27.75 -29.52 -3.10
CA GLU A 522 -28.96 -29.87 -3.86
C GLU A 522 -28.98 -29.15 -5.22
N LYS A 523 -28.78 -27.83 -5.21
CA LYS A 523 -28.76 -26.99 -6.42
C LYS A 523 -27.67 -27.43 -7.41
N ALA A 524 -26.49 -27.83 -6.94
CA ALA A 524 -25.41 -28.29 -7.81
C ALA A 524 -25.74 -29.62 -8.53
N LYS A 525 -26.59 -30.49 -7.97
CA LYS A 525 -27.11 -31.68 -8.69
C LYS A 525 -28.06 -31.29 -9.82
N GLU A 526 -28.80 -30.20 -9.67
CA GLU A 526 -29.63 -29.64 -10.76
C GLU A 526 -28.77 -29.01 -11.88
N LEU A 527 -27.63 -28.40 -11.50
CA LEU A 527 -26.65 -27.82 -12.43
C LEU A 527 -25.83 -28.90 -13.16
N GLU A 528 -25.51 -30.04 -12.52
CA GLU A 528 -24.73 -31.15 -13.08
C GLU A 528 -25.31 -31.70 -14.39
N LYS A 529 -26.63 -31.59 -14.59
CA LYS A 529 -27.28 -31.96 -15.85
C LYS A 529 -26.90 -31.01 -16.99
N ASP A 530 -27.03 -29.71 -16.78
CA ASP A 530 -26.68 -28.72 -17.82
C ASP A 530 -25.17 -28.73 -18.06
N GLU A 531 -24.37 -28.97 -17.02
CA GLU A 531 -22.91 -29.16 -17.12
C GLU A 531 -22.54 -30.25 -18.14
N LYS A 532 -23.11 -31.44 -18.00
CA LYS A 532 -22.89 -32.57 -18.91
C LYS A 532 -23.33 -32.26 -20.33
N GLU A 533 -24.49 -31.62 -20.50
CA GLU A 533 -24.99 -31.20 -21.82
C GLU A 533 -24.08 -30.14 -22.49
N ILE A 534 -23.49 -29.21 -21.72
CA ILE A 534 -22.51 -28.23 -22.23
C ILE A 534 -21.23 -28.93 -22.67
N THR A 535 -20.65 -29.80 -21.82
CA THR A 535 -19.42 -30.55 -22.15
C THR A 535 -19.62 -31.43 -23.38
N GLU A 536 -20.78 -32.07 -23.52
CA GLU A 536 -21.11 -32.88 -24.69
C GLU A 536 -21.20 -32.04 -25.97
N GLU A 537 -21.94 -30.92 -25.96
CA GLU A 537 -22.06 -30.05 -27.14
C GLU A 537 -20.74 -29.32 -27.48
N GLN A 538 -19.92 -28.96 -26.49
CA GLN A 538 -18.56 -28.44 -26.71
C GLN A 538 -17.64 -29.48 -27.35
N LYS A 539 -17.69 -30.73 -26.89
CA LYS A 539 -16.95 -31.84 -27.49
C LYS A 539 -17.44 -32.13 -28.92
N ASN A 540 -18.76 -32.17 -29.13
CA ASN A 540 -19.36 -32.34 -30.45
C ASN A 540 -18.91 -31.22 -31.41
N SER A 541 -18.94 -29.96 -30.99
CA SER A 541 -18.36 -28.85 -31.76
C SER A 541 -16.91 -29.11 -32.13
N SER A 542 -16.09 -29.53 -31.15
CA SER A 542 -14.66 -29.78 -31.34
C SER A 542 -14.39 -30.94 -32.32
N GLU A 543 -15.25 -31.96 -32.35
CA GLU A 543 -15.18 -33.06 -33.30
C GLU A 543 -15.68 -32.67 -34.70
N GLU A 544 -16.77 -31.91 -34.80
CA GLU A 544 -17.30 -31.45 -36.10
C GLU A 544 -16.37 -30.44 -36.77
N LEU A 545 -15.67 -29.56 -36.01
CA LEU A 545 -14.60 -28.71 -36.56
C LEU A 545 -13.41 -29.53 -37.10
N LYS A 546 -13.05 -30.65 -36.43
CA LYS A 546 -12.02 -31.59 -36.94
C LYS A 546 -12.45 -32.32 -38.21
N LYS A 547 -13.76 -32.55 -38.39
CA LYS A 547 -14.38 -33.11 -39.59
C LYS A 547 -14.69 -32.05 -40.67
N ASP A 548 -14.32 -30.79 -40.44
CA ASP A 548 -14.63 -29.61 -41.27
C ASP A 548 -16.14 -29.34 -41.49
N GLN A 549 -17.01 -29.84 -40.61
CA GLN A 549 -18.48 -29.69 -40.69
C GLN A 549 -18.95 -28.44 -39.94
N LYS A 550 -18.55 -27.26 -40.42
CA LYS A 550 -18.75 -25.95 -39.76
C LYS A 550 -20.23 -25.66 -39.44
N GLU A 551 -21.16 -26.04 -40.31
CA GLU A 551 -22.60 -25.86 -40.04
C GLU A 551 -23.08 -26.64 -38.80
N LYS A 552 -22.57 -27.87 -38.59
CA LYS A 552 -22.88 -28.69 -37.40
C LYS A 552 -22.14 -28.17 -36.16
N ALA A 553 -20.87 -27.80 -36.32
CA ALA A 553 -20.09 -27.17 -35.26
C ALA A 553 -20.80 -25.92 -34.73
N SER A 554 -21.20 -24.97 -35.60
CA SER A 554 -21.94 -23.76 -35.21
C SER A 554 -23.25 -24.10 -34.47
N LYS A 555 -24.00 -25.12 -34.90
CA LYS A 555 -25.22 -25.57 -34.19
C LYS A 555 -24.90 -26.09 -32.78
N ALA A 556 -23.85 -26.87 -32.61
CA ALA A 556 -23.40 -27.35 -31.29
C ALA A 556 -22.91 -26.17 -30.40
N GLN A 557 -22.14 -25.24 -30.96
CA GLN A 557 -21.69 -24.02 -30.29
C GLN A 557 -22.87 -23.17 -29.78
N LYS A 558 -23.91 -22.97 -30.60
CA LYS A 558 -25.12 -22.23 -30.18
C LYS A 558 -25.89 -22.93 -29.06
N LYS A 559 -25.95 -24.27 -29.07
CA LYS A 559 -26.57 -25.02 -27.97
C LYS A 559 -25.76 -24.92 -26.68
N ALA A 560 -24.44 -25.10 -26.76
CA ALA A 560 -23.54 -24.93 -25.61
C ALA A 560 -23.67 -23.52 -25.01
N ALA A 561 -23.65 -22.48 -25.85
CA ALA A 561 -23.87 -21.10 -25.43
C ALA A 561 -25.23 -20.89 -24.72
N LYS A 562 -26.33 -21.43 -25.30
CA LYS A 562 -27.66 -21.37 -24.69
C LYS A 562 -27.70 -22.08 -23.33
N LYS A 563 -27.05 -23.24 -23.20
CA LYS A 563 -26.99 -24.04 -21.98
C LYS A 563 -26.13 -23.40 -20.89
N MET A 564 -24.98 -22.82 -21.23
CA MET A 564 -24.17 -22.00 -20.30
C MET A 564 -24.99 -20.83 -19.76
N LYS A 565 -25.81 -20.20 -20.60
CA LYS A 565 -26.71 -19.12 -20.17
C LYS A 565 -27.86 -19.61 -19.28
N GLU A 566 -28.50 -20.72 -19.61
CA GLU A 566 -29.52 -21.35 -18.75
C GLU A 566 -28.94 -21.75 -17.38
N MET A 567 -27.71 -22.27 -17.34
CA MET A 567 -26.98 -22.59 -16.12
C MET A 567 -26.69 -21.33 -15.30
N ALA A 568 -26.24 -20.24 -15.92
CA ALA A 568 -26.01 -18.97 -15.24
C ALA A 568 -27.29 -18.31 -14.72
N GLU A 569 -28.40 -18.41 -15.46
CA GLU A 569 -29.73 -17.95 -15.03
C GLU A 569 -30.20 -18.78 -13.82
N LYS A 570 -29.97 -20.10 -13.81
CA LYS A 570 -30.22 -20.96 -12.63
C LYS A 570 -29.34 -20.62 -11.43
N MET A 571 -28.10 -20.16 -11.61
CA MET A 571 -27.25 -19.71 -10.50
C MET A 571 -27.77 -18.38 -9.92
N ASP A 572 -28.18 -17.43 -10.77
CA ASP A 572 -28.85 -16.20 -10.31
C ASP A 572 -30.17 -16.50 -9.57
N GLU A 573 -30.93 -17.51 -10.01
CA GLU A 573 -32.16 -17.97 -9.34
C GLU A 573 -31.85 -18.71 -8.03
N ALA A 574 -30.83 -19.57 -7.99
CA ALA A 574 -30.41 -20.27 -6.79
C ALA A 574 -29.92 -19.32 -5.68
N SER A 575 -29.19 -18.25 -6.03
CA SER A 575 -28.82 -17.20 -5.06
C SER A 575 -30.06 -16.54 -4.48
N ALA A 576 -30.98 -16.07 -5.33
CA ALA A 576 -32.21 -15.42 -4.88
C ALA A 576 -33.12 -16.35 -4.05
N ASP A 577 -33.17 -17.65 -4.37
CA ASP A 577 -33.84 -18.67 -3.55
C ASP A 577 -33.19 -18.83 -2.17
N MET A 578 -31.84 -18.78 -2.09
CA MET A 578 -31.09 -18.86 -0.83
C MET A 578 -31.35 -17.62 0.03
N ASP A 579 -31.18 -16.41 -0.53
CA ASP A 579 -31.42 -15.14 0.17
C ASP A 579 -32.87 -15.05 0.67
N ALA A 580 -33.85 -15.52 -0.10
CA ALA A 580 -35.26 -15.56 0.30
C ALA A 580 -35.53 -16.54 1.46
N LYS A 581 -34.99 -17.77 1.37
CA LYS A 581 -35.13 -18.78 2.44
C LYS A 581 -34.44 -18.35 3.72
N GLU A 582 -33.23 -17.80 3.64
CA GLU A 582 -32.50 -17.32 4.81
C GLU A 582 -33.31 -16.23 5.52
N ASN A 583 -33.90 -15.30 4.77
CA ASN A 583 -34.79 -14.28 5.33
C ASN A 583 -36.07 -14.87 5.95
N GLU A 584 -36.69 -15.88 5.33
CA GLU A 584 -37.87 -16.56 5.89
C GLU A 584 -37.54 -17.28 7.22
N GLU A 585 -36.49 -18.10 7.25
CA GLU A 585 -36.00 -18.77 8.47
C GLU A 585 -35.62 -17.75 9.56
N ASN A 586 -34.89 -16.70 9.19
CA ASN A 586 -34.51 -15.62 10.10
C ASN A 586 -35.74 -14.89 10.67
N ILE A 587 -36.83 -14.72 9.90
CA ILE A 587 -38.11 -14.15 10.36
C ILE A 587 -38.83 -15.09 11.34
N GLU A 588 -38.83 -16.40 11.11
CA GLU A 588 -39.41 -17.38 12.03
C GLU A 588 -38.62 -17.46 13.34
N ASP A 589 -37.30 -17.56 13.27
CA ASP A 589 -36.40 -17.54 14.43
C ASP A 589 -36.53 -16.23 15.22
N LEU A 590 -36.61 -15.08 14.55
CA LEU A 590 -36.87 -13.78 15.20
C LEU A 590 -38.19 -13.79 15.97
N ARG A 591 -39.27 -14.36 15.41
CA ARG A 591 -40.57 -14.48 16.10
C ARG A 591 -40.46 -15.38 17.32
N ALA A 592 -39.88 -16.58 17.18
CA ALA A 592 -39.74 -17.53 18.27
C ALA A 592 -38.85 -16.99 19.40
N ILE A 593 -37.73 -16.33 19.08
CA ILE A 593 -36.85 -15.70 20.08
C ILE A 593 -37.55 -14.51 20.74
N LEU A 594 -38.29 -13.69 19.99
CA LEU A 594 -39.08 -12.57 20.52
C LEU A 594 -40.17 -13.05 21.48
N GLU A 595 -40.90 -14.11 21.14
CA GLU A 595 -41.93 -14.71 21.99
C GLU A 595 -41.33 -15.25 23.30
N ASN A 596 -40.27 -16.06 23.21
CA ASN A 596 -39.57 -16.58 24.39
C ASN A 596 -39.01 -15.46 25.27
N LEU A 597 -38.49 -14.38 24.67
CA LEU A 597 -37.94 -13.23 25.40
C LEU A 597 -39.04 -12.41 26.09
N ILE A 598 -40.20 -12.26 25.46
CA ILE A 598 -41.37 -11.63 26.06
C ILE A 598 -41.89 -12.47 27.23
N GLN A 599 -41.94 -13.81 27.08
CA GLN A 599 -42.33 -14.71 28.17
C GLN A 599 -41.35 -14.61 29.35
N LEU A 600 -40.04 -14.65 29.09
CA LEU A 600 -39.01 -14.47 30.10
C LEU A 600 -39.12 -13.11 30.82
N SER A 601 -39.47 -12.05 30.10
CA SER A 601 -39.74 -10.73 30.68
C SER A 601 -40.96 -10.77 31.61
N PHE A 602 -42.07 -11.40 31.21
CA PHE A 602 -43.24 -11.54 32.09
C PHE A 602 -42.96 -12.39 33.33
N ASP A 603 -42.28 -13.52 33.19
CA ASP A 603 -41.90 -14.38 34.32
C ASP A 603 -40.96 -13.64 35.30
N GLN A 604 -40.02 -12.84 34.77
CA GLN A 604 -39.12 -12.02 35.57
C GLN A 604 -39.85 -10.86 36.26
N GLU A 605 -40.90 -10.30 35.65
CA GLU A 605 -41.77 -9.28 36.26
C GLU A 605 -42.64 -9.86 37.38
N GLU A 606 -43.23 -11.04 37.17
CA GLU A 606 -44.02 -11.76 38.18
C GLU A 606 -43.15 -12.10 39.39
N LEU A 607 -41.99 -12.71 39.17
CA LEU A 607 -41.03 -13.02 40.23
C LEU A 607 -40.60 -11.76 41.00
N MET A 608 -40.37 -10.65 40.31
CA MET A 608 -40.02 -9.36 40.94
C MET A 608 -41.19 -8.75 41.72
N LYS A 609 -42.45 -9.03 41.36
CA LYS A 609 -43.65 -8.66 42.14
C LYS A 609 -43.76 -9.53 43.39
N GLU A 610 -43.57 -10.85 43.28
CA GLU A 610 -43.63 -11.77 44.43
C GLU A 610 -42.56 -11.44 45.48
N PHE A 611 -41.33 -11.14 45.08
CA PHE A 611 -40.25 -10.77 45.99
C PHE A 611 -40.53 -9.51 46.83
N LYS A 612 -41.38 -8.58 46.36
CA LYS A 612 -41.73 -7.34 47.12
C LYS A 612 -42.52 -7.62 48.40
N GLY A 613 -43.18 -8.78 48.50
CA GLY A 613 -44.01 -9.16 49.65
C GLY A 613 -43.42 -10.26 50.55
N VAL A 614 -42.16 -10.64 50.36
CA VAL A 614 -41.54 -11.81 51.01
C VAL A 614 -40.41 -11.40 51.94
N ASN A 615 -40.56 -11.75 53.22
CA ASN A 615 -39.53 -11.55 54.25
C ASN A 615 -38.43 -12.60 54.18
N LEU A 616 -37.24 -12.28 54.69
CA LEU A 616 -36.06 -13.16 54.70
C LEU A 616 -36.26 -14.51 55.43
N THR A 617 -37.26 -14.61 56.31
CA THR A 617 -37.60 -15.81 57.08
C THR A 617 -38.75 -16.62 56.48
N ASP A 618 -39.37 -16.13 55.39
CA ASP A 618 -40.51 -16.78 54.74
C ASP A 618 -40.02 -18.00 53.92
N PRO A 619 -40.60 -19.21 54.10
CA PRO A 619 -40.27 -20.38 53.31
C PRO A 619 -40.39 -20.19 51.78
N ARG A 620 -41.23 -19.25 51.32
CA ARG A 620 -41.36 -18.89 49.91
C ARG A 620 -40.06 -18.31 49.34
N PHE A 621 -39.23 -17.65 50.14
CA PHE A 621 -37.96 -17.05 49.70
C PHE A 621 -37.06 -18.06 48.97
N ILE A 622 -37.02 -19.32 49.43
CA ILE A 622 -36.22 -20.38 48.80
C ILE A 622 -36.80 -20.77 47.43
N LYS A 623 -38.13 -20.84 47.30
CA LYS A 623 -38.81 -21.11 46.02
C LYS A 623 -38.60 -19.99 45.02
N LEU A 624 -38.75 -18.73 45.45
CA LEU A 624 -38.48 -17.57 44.59
C LEU A 624 -37.00 -17.49 44.17
N ALA A 625 -36.08 -17.88 45.05
CA ALA A 625 -34.66 -17.98 44.71
C ALA A 625 -34.38 -19.08 43.66
N GLN A 626 -35.06 -20.23 43.76
CA GLN A 626 -35.00 -21.29 42.74
C GLN A 626 -35.61 -20.83 41.41
N GLN A 627 -36.71 -20.07 41.43
CA GLN A 627 -37.28 -19.46 40.23
C GLN A 627 -36.31 -18.45 39.59
N GLN A 628 -35.62 -17.59 40.34
CA GLN A 628 -34.63 -16.68 39.75
C GLN A 628 -33.49 -17.42 39.06
N LEU A 629 -33.05 -18.55 39.63
CA LEU A 629 -32.05 -19.40 39.00
C LEU A 629 -32.60 -20.07 37.73
N LYS A 630 -33.84 -20.60 37.77
CA LYS A 630 -34.51 -21.13 36.58
C LYS A 630 -34.59 -20.09 35.46
N LEU A 631 -35.07 -18.88 35.73
CA LEU A 631 -35.15 -17.82 34.72
C LEU A 631 -33.77 -17.44 34.17
N LYS A 632 -32.72 -17.47 35.00
CA LYS A 632 -31.35 -17.23 34.55
C LYS A 632 -30.83 -18.35 33.62
N ASP A 633 -31.25 -19.59 33.85
CA ASP A 633 -30.92 -20.73 32.99
C ASP A 633 -31.77 -20.73 31.71
N ASP A 634 -33.06 -20.40 31.79
CA ASP A 634 -33.95 -20.21 30.64
C ASP A 634 -33.43 -19.07 29.73
N ALA A 635 -32.96 -17.96 30.32
CA ALA A 635 -32.32 -16.85 29.62
C ALA A 635 -31.06 -17.25 28.85
N LYS A 636 -30.37 -18.33 29.27
CA LYS A 636 -29.21 -18.86 28.55
C LYS A 636 -29.62 -19.52 27.23
N ILE A 637 -30.77 -20.20 27.19
CA ILE A 637 -31.30 -20.77 25.94
C ILE A 637 -31.59 -19.63 24.94
N ILE A 638 -32.23 -18.55 25.43
CA ILE A 638 -32.48 -17.36 24.61
C ILE A 638 -31.17 -16.69 24.18
N GLU A 639 -30.12 -16.66 25.02
CA GLU A 639 -28.78 -16.22 24.63
C GLU A 639 -28.20 -17.05 23.48
N ASP A 640 -28.22 -18.37 23.59
CA ASP A 640 -27.59 -19.24 22.61
C ASP A 640 -28.35 -19.19 21.27
N SER A 641 -29.69 -19.15 21.30
CA SER A 641 -30.54 -18.92 20.11
C SER A 641 -30.34 -17.55 19.48
N LEU A 642 -30.40 -16.47 20.28
CA LEU A 642 -30.27 -15.10 19.78
C LEU A 642 -28.85 -14.79 19.29
N PHE A 643 -27.82 -15.38 19.88
CA PHE A 643 -26.46 -15.30 19.37
C PHE A 643 -26.32 -16.05 18.03
N THR A 644 -26.90 -17.24 17.90
CA THR A 644 -26.92 -18.01 16.65
C THR A 644 -27.63 -17.24 15.54
N LEU A 645 -28.81 -16.69 15.83
CA LEU A 645 -29.54 -15.82 14.90
C LEU A 645 -28.71 -14.58 14.53
N SER A 646 -27.99 -13.98 15.48
CA SER A 646 -27.13 -12.83 15.20
C SER A 646 -26.00 -13.14 14.21
N LYS A 647 -25.57 -14.40 14.06
CA LYS A 647 -24.58 -14.78 13.03
C LYS A 647 -25.14 -14.65 11.60
N ARG A 648 -26.47 -14.77 11.44
CA ARG A 648 -27.21 -14.65 10.17
C ARG A 648 -27.76 -13.22 9.97
N VAL A 649 -28.64 -12.76 10.87
CA VAL A 649 -29.28 -11.45 10.75
C VAL A 649 -28.29 -10.34 11.12
N PHE A 650 -27.86 -9.57 10.11
CA PHE A 650 -26.86 -8.53 10.33
C PHE A 650 -27.37 -7.39 11.23
N GLN A 651 -28.56 -6.85 10.95
CA GLN A 651 -29.04 -5.57 11.50
C GLN A 651 -29.20 -5.58 13.04
N ILE A 652 -29.27 -6.76 13.67
CA ILE A 652 -29.47 -6.92 15.12
C ILE A 652 -28.17 -6.84 15.95
N GLN A 653 -26.99 -6.88 15.32
CA GLN A 653 -25.64 -7.05 15.91
C GLN A 653 -25.36 -6.31 17.24
N SER A 654 -24.94 -5.05 17.15
CA SER A 654 -24.24 -4.36 18.24
C SER A 654 -25.16 -3.98 19.42
N PHE A 655 -26.46 -4.13 19.23
CA PHE A 655 -27.46 -3.92 20.26
C PHE A 655 -27.79 -5.23 20.97
N VAL A 656 -27.93 -6.35 20.24
CA VAL A 656 -28.11 -7.69 20.81
C VAL A 656 -26.96 -8.07 21.75
N THR A 657 -25.72 -8.08 21.28
CA THR A 657 -24.57 -8.55 22.10
C THR A 657 -24.45 -7.75 23.40
N ARG A 658 -24.71 -6.44 23.35
CA ARG A 658 -24.65 -5.52 24.49
C ARG A 658 -25.79 -5.69 25.47
N GLU A 659 -27.04 -5.62 25.01
CA GLU A 659 -28.20 -5.73 25.90
C GLU A 659 -28.34 -7.14 26.45
N LEU A 660 -27.94 -8.18 25.71
CA LEU A 660 -27.91 -9.54 26.21
C LEU A 660 -26.84 -9.74 27.29
N ALA A 661 -25.62 -9.20 27.10
CA ALA A 661 -24.61 -9.20 28.14
C ALA A 661 -25.08 -8.44 29.39
N ALA A 662 -25.76 -7.30 29.22
CA ALA A 662 -26.35 -6.53 30.31
C ALA A 662 -27.47 -7.30 31.05
N MET A 663 -28.37 -7.96 30.32
CA MET A 663 -29.40 -8.85 30.86
C MET A 663 -28.76 -9.95 31.71
N LYS A 664 -27.86 -10.75 31.13
CA LYS A 664 -27.14 -11.86 31.78
C LYS A 664 -26.41 -11.41 33.06
N LYS A 665 -25.69 -10.29 33.00
CA LYS A 665 -25.01 -9.68 34.16
C LYS A 665 -26.00 -9.32 35.26
N ASN A 666 -27.09 -8.63 34.92
CA ASN A 666 -28.10 -8.22 35.89
C ASN A 666 -28.87 -9.43 36.49
N MET A 667 -29.17 -10.48 35.73
CA MET A 667 -29.74 -11.73 36.26
C MET A 667 -28.76 -12.46 37.19
N GLY A 668 -27.46 -12.47 36.84
CA GLY A 668 -26.40 -13.00 37.69
C GLY A 668 -26.29 -12.25 39.03
N GLU A 669 -26.18 -10.92 38.98
CA GLU A 669 -26.12 -10.06 40.16
C GLU A 669 -27.41 -10.10 40.99
N SER A 670 -28.58 -10.32 40.35
CA SER A 670 -29.85 -10.59 41.04
C SER A 670 -29.77 -11.89 41.85
N ALA A 671 -29.37 -13.00 41.22
CA ALA A 671 -29.24 -14.30 41.87
C ALA A 671 -28.22 -14.27 43.02
N ASP A 672 -27.07 -13.58 42.84
CA ASP A 672 -26.10 -13.37 43.91
C ASP A 672 -26.66 -12.49 45.04
N GLY A 673 -27.43 -11.44 44.71
CA GLY A 673 -28.13 -10.61 45.68
C GLY A 673 -29.13 -11.42 46.53
N ILE A 674 -29.90 -12.31 45.92
CA ILE A 674 -30.83 -13.22 46.61
C ILE A 674 -30.07 -14.20 47.50
N LYS A 675 -29.01 -14.83 46.98
CA LYS A 675 -28.12 -15.74 47.72
C LYS A 675 -27.51 -15.06 48.95
N GLN A 676 -27.11 -13.79 48.81
CA GLN A 676 -26.60 -12.94 49.90
C GLN A 676 -27.70 -12.28 50.75
N ARG A 677 -28.99 -12.60 50.52
CA ARG A 677 -30.14 -12.04 51.25
C ARG A 677 -30.30 -10.51 51.15
N ARG A 678 -29.73 -9.89 50.11
CA ARG A 678 -29.78 -8.46 49.81
C ARG A 678 -30.94 -8.13 48.86
N ILE A 679 -32.17 -8.24 49.35
CA ILE A 679 -33.40 -8.10 48.53
C ILE A 679 -33.41 -6.81 47.71
N SER A 680 -33.11 -5.65 48.32
CA SER A 680 -33.10 -4.36 47.59
C SER A 680 -32.09 -4.31 46.43
N GLN A 681 -30.95 -5.00 46.56
CA GLN A 681 -29.96 -5.10 45.48
C GLN A 681 -30.47 -6.05 44.39
N ALA A 682 -31.05 -7.20 44.77
CA ALA A 682 -31.65 -8.14 43.84
C ALA A 682 -32.78 -7.49 43.02
N THR A 683 -33.75 -6.85 43.66
CA THR A 683 -34.89 -6.19 42.96
C THR A 683 -34.44 -5.09 42.01
N SER A 684 -33.42 -4.30 42.37
CA SER A 684 -32.84 -3.31 41.44
C SER A 684 -32.22 -3.97 40.21
N LYS A 685 -31.63 -5.16 40.36
CA LYS A 685 -31.01 -5.93 39.27
C LYS A 685 -32.03 -6.71 38.44
N GLN A 686 -33.11 -7.20 39.04
CA GLN A 686 -34.29 -7.70 38.32
C GLN A 686 -34.85 -6.62 37.40
N GLN A 687 -35.04 -5.39 37.89
CA GLN A 687 -35.51 -4.27 37.08
C GLN A 687 -34.54 -3.87 35.95
N ALA A 688 -33.23 -3.91 36.21
CA ALA A 688 -32.22 -3.68 35.17
C ALA A 688 -32.22 -4.79 34.11
N SER A 689 -32.43 -6.05 34.49
CA SER A 689 -32.61 -7.17 33.56
C SER A 689 -33.86 -6.99 32.70
N MET A 690 -35.00 -6.65 33.31
CA MET A 690 -36.25 -6.31 32.60
C MET A 690 -36.05 -5.21 31.57
N THR A 691 -35.22 -4.20 31.89
CA THR A 691 -34.92 -3.10 30.96
C THR A 691 -34.21 -3.63 29.71
N SER A 692 -33.19 -4.48 29.86
CA SER A 692 -32.50 -5.09 28.72
C SER A 692 -33.36 -6.11 27.97
N MET A 693 -34.22 -6.88 28.65
CA MET A 693 -35.19 -7.77 27.98
C MET A 693 -36.17 -6.99 27.10
N ASN A 694 -36.71 -5.87 27.62
CA ASN A 694 -37.62 -5.01 26.87
C ASN A 694 -36.91 -4.27 25.72
N ASN A 695 -35.68 -3.82 25.94
CA ASN A 695 -34.83 -3.24 24.90
C ASN A 695 -34.62 -4.25 23.75
N LEU A 696 -34.21 -5.48 24.07
CA LEU A 696 -34.02 -6.56 23.11
C LEU A 696 -35.32 -6.86 22.36
N ALA A 697 -36.44 -7.07 23.07
CA ALA A 697 -37.73 -7.37 22.45
C ALA A 697 -38.20 -6.25 21.50
N LEU A 698 -37.98 -5.00 21.89
CA LEU A 698 -38.30 -3.83 21.07
C LEU A 698 -37.47 -3.78 19.79
N MET A 699 -36.16 -4.04 19.89
CA MET A 699 -35.26 -4.02 18.74
C MET A 699 -35.50 -5.22 17.82
N LEU A 700 -35.68 -6.42 18.37
CA LEU A 700 -36.04 -7.62 17.59
C LEU A 700 -37.39 -7.44 16.88
N SER A 701 -38.36 -6.76 17.52
CA SER A 701 -39.61 -6.36 16.86
C SER A 701 -39.36 -5.34 15.75
N ASP A 702 -38.51 -4.32 15.94
CA ASP A 702 -38.18 -3.34 14.91
C ASP A 702 -37.44 -4.00 13.71
N ALA A 703 -36.54 -4.96 13.96
CA ALA A 703 -35.82 -5.72 12.94
C ALA A 703 -36.73 -6.68 12.17
N LEU A 704 -37.56 -7.45 12.88
CA LEU A 704 -38.61 -8.28 12.29
C LEU A 704 -39.57 -7.45 11.42
N ASN A 705 -39.90 -6.24 11.87
CA ASN A 705 -40.70 -5.27 11.11
C ASN A 705 -39.95 -4.65 9.92
N GLN A 706 -38.62 -4.70 9.85
CA GLN A 706 -37.83 -4.25 8.70
C GLN A 706 -37.76 -5.36 7.65
N MET A 707 -37.42 -6.59 8.06
CA MET A 707 -37.38 -7.76 7.19
C MET A 707 -38.76 -8.06 6.56
N GLN A 708 -39.86 -7.92 7.33
CA GLN A 708 -41.23 -8.03 6.78
C GLN A 708 -41.68 -6.84 5.89
N LYS A 709 -40.89 -5.76 5.82
CA LYS A 709 -41.17 -4.58 4.97
C LYS A 709 -40.30 -4.50 3.73
N GLU A 710 -39.27 -5.32 3.64
CA GLU A 710 -38.67 -5.68 2.36
C GLU A 710 -39.70 -6.57 1.64
N PRO A 711 -40.34 -6.08 0.56
CA PRO A 711 -41.45 -6.80 -0.04
C PRO A 711 -40.92 -8.00 -0.83
N ASP A 712 -41.56 -9.15 -0.61
CA ASP A 712 -41.39 -10.37 -1.41
C ASP A 712 -41.22 -10.04 -2.90
N GLY A 713 -40.06 -10.38 -3.44
CA GLY A 713 -39.75 -10.22 -4.85
C GLY A 713 -39.73 -8.78 -5.36
N SER A 714 -38.52 -8.21 -5.44
CA SER A 714 -38.25 -7.21 -6.47
C SER A 714 -38.52 -7.83 -7.85
N GLY A 715 -39.73 -7.66 -8.37
CA GLY A 715 -40.17 -8.33 -9.60
C GLY A 715 -39.22 -8.05 -10.75
N LYS A 716 -38.49 -9.09 -11.20
CA LYS A 716 -37.71 -9.10 -12.46
C LYS A 716 -38.66 -8.97 -13.66
N GLY A 717 -39.20 -7.77 -13.85
CA GLY A 717 -39.84 -7.38 -15.10
C GLY A 717 -38.83 -7.52 -16.22
N LYS A 718 -39.12 -8.38 -17.21
CA LYS A 718 -38.26 -8.68 -18.37
C LYS A 718 -37.85 -7.41 -19.12
N GLY A 719 -36.69 -6.84 -18.74
CA GLY A 719 -36.09 -5.67 -19.35
C GLY A 719 -34.77 -6.03 -20.03
N LYS A 720 -34.74 -5.98 -21.36
CA LYS A 720 -33.52 -6.21 -22.17
C LYS A 720 -32.38 -5.29 -21.72
N LYS A 721 -31.32 -5.85 -21.11
CA LYS A 721 -29.99 -5.20 -21.09
C LYS A 721 -29.58 -4.99 -22.55
N SER A 722 -29.39 -3.74 -22.95
CA SER A 722 -28.93 -3.35 -24.30
C SER A 722 -27.46 -2.94 -24.23
N LYS A 723 -26.68 -3.28 -25.27
CA LYS A 723 -25.22 -3.11 -25.33
C LYS A 723 -24.75 -1.68 -24.98
N PRO A 724 -23.59 -1.51 -24.32
CA PRO A 724 -23.02 -0.20 -24.04
C PRO A 724 -22.35 0.40 -25.28
N SER A 725 -22.65 1.66 -25.62
CA SER A 725 -21.87 2.44 -26.57
C SER A 725 -22.06 3.96 -26.40
N SER A 726 -20.94 4.68 -26.31
CA SER A 726 -20.74 6.11 -26.58
C SER A 726 -21.27 7.20 -25.62
N LYS A 727 -20.28 7.89 -25.03
CA LYS A 727 -20.17 9.31 -24.61
C LYS A 727 -21.10 9.88 -23.50
N PRO A 728 -20.53 10.57 -22.50
CA PRO A 728 -21.30 11.28 -21.48
C PRO A 728 -21.82 12.62 -22.00
N GLN A 729 -23.15 12.78 -22.09
CA GLN A 729 -23.78 14.06 -22.38
C GLN A 729 -24.39 14.67 -21.11
N LYS A 730 -24.05 15.93 -20.83
CA LYS A 730 -24.46 16.67 -19.63
C LYS A 730 -25.99 16.65 -19.45
N GLY A 731 -26.47 16.01 -18.38
CA GLY A 731 -27.88 15.97 -17.98
C GLY A 731 -28.03 16.23 -16.48
N LYS A 732 -28.93 17.14 -16.10
CA LYS A 732 -29.12 17.64 -14.73
C LYS A 732 -29.28 16.51 -13.70
N GLY A 733 -28.33 16.39 -12.77
CA GLY A 733 -28.41 15.45 -11.66
C GLY A 733 -29.57 15.77 -10.72
N LYS A 734 -30.60 14.92 -10.72
CA LYS A 734 -31.45 14.73 -9.53
C LYS A 734 -30.73 13.73 -8.63
N GLY A 735 -30.05 14.21 -7.60
CA GLY A 735 -29.47 13.33 -6.59
C GLY A 735 -30.57 12.48 -5.94
N LYS A 736 -30.48 11.15 -6.07
CA LYS A 736 -31.24 10.24 -5.20
C LYS A 736 -30.54 10.30 -3.83
N GLY A 737 -31.31 10.68 -2.81
CA GLY A 737 -30.75 11.08 -1.52
C GLY A 737 -30.15 9.93 -0.71
N LYS A 738 -29.19 10.29 0.15
CA LYS A 738 -28.73 9.47 1.27
C LYS A 738 -29.92 9.07 2.17
N GLY A 739 -29.73 8.01 2.96
CA GLY A 739 -30.77 7.32 3.73
C GLY A 739 -31.80 8.23 4.39
N LYS A 740 -33.08 7.85 4.28
CA LYS A 740 -34.17 8.50 5.00
C LYS A 740 -33.96 8.28 6.50
N GLN A 741 -33.47 9.28 7.22
CA GLN A 741 -33.79 9.37 8.65
C GLN A 741 -35.32 9.36 8.80
N PRO A 742 -35.88 8.65 9.79
CA PRO A 742 -37.32 8.65 10.01
C PRO A 742 -37.80 10.08 10.21
N ASN A 743 -38.90 10.46 9.54
CA ASN A 743 -39.39 11.82 9.58
C ASN A 743 -40.08 12.07 10.94
N ILE A 744 -39.33 12.63 11.88
CA ILE A 744 -39.75 12.88 13.26
C ILE A 744 -40.97 13.81 13.33
N ALA A 745 -41.09 14.77 12.39
CA ALA A 745 -42.26 15.64 12.32
C ALA A 745 -43.53 14.89 11.90
N GLN A 746 -43.44 13.97 10.93
CA GLN A 746 -44.55 13.11 10.52
C GLN A 746 -44.97 12.13 11.61
N LEU A 747 -44.01 11.55 12.35
CA LEU A 747 -44.31 10.70 13.51
C LEU A 747 -45.03 11.48 14.62
N GLN A 748 -44.54 12.68 14.97
CA GLN A 748 -45.20 13.53 15.96
C GLN A 748 -46.60 13.99 15.52
N LYS A 749 -46.80 14.21 14.20
CA LYS A 749 -48.12 14.52 13.63
C LYS A 749 -49.09 13.34 13.77
N GLN A 750 -48.68 12.13 13.39
CA GLN A 750 -49.49 10.92 13.53
C GLN A 750 -49.89 10.68 14.99
N LEU A 751 -48.93 10.85 15.91
CA LEU A 751 -49.17 10.77 17.35
C LEU A 751 -50.18 11.82 17.83
N GLY A 752 -50.06 13.07 17.37
CA GLY A 752 -51.03 14.13 17.66
C GLY A 752 -52.45 13.83 17.13
N GLU A 753 -52.57 13.20 15.96
CA GLU A 753 -53.84 12.74 15.41
C GLU A 753 -54.43 11.55 16.19
N GLN A 754 -53.61 10.62 16.68
CA GLN A 754 -54.06 9.54 17.56
C GLN A 754 -54.53 10.06 18.93
N ILE A 755 -53.79 10.97 19.56
CA ILE A 755 -54.20 11.65 20.81
C ILE A 755 -55.54 12.38 20.60
N LYS A 756 -55.74 13.03 19.45
CA LYS A 756 -57.01 13.68 19.08
C LYS A 756 -58.16 12.67 18.91
N LYS A 757 -57.92 11.54 18.22
CA LYS A 757 -58.92 10.46 18.11
C LYS A 757 -59.28 9.88 19.48
N LEU A 758 -58.30 9.73 20.37
CA LEU A 758 -58.53 9.25 21.75
C LEU A 758 -59.30 10.26 22.62
N GLN A 759 -59.05 11.57 22.46
CA GLN A 759 -59.86 12.63 23.08
C GLN A 759 -61.33 12.61 22.60
N GLN A 760 -61.60 12.10 21.39
CA GLN A 760 -62.93 12.09 20.78
C GLN A 760 -63.66 10.74 20.86
N SER A 761 -62.98 9.65 21.24
CA SER A 761 -63.53 8.29 21.16
C SER A 761 -64.47 7.90 22.32
N GLY A 762 -64.61 8.72 23.36
CA GLY A 762 -65.52 8.49 24.48
C GLY A 762 -65.15 7.29 25.39
N LYS A 763 -64.03 6.61 25.12
CA LYS A 763 -63.56 5.45 25.90
C LYS A 763 -63.22 5.84 27.34
N THR A 764 -63.51 4.97 28.30
CA THR A 764 -63.20 5.17 29.73
C THR A 764 -62.60 3.91 30.35
N GLY A 765 -61.82 4.08 31.42
CA GLY A 765 -61.31 2.96 32.22
C GLY A 765 -60.01 2.31 31.71
N LYS A 766 -60.00 0.97 31.65
CA LYS A 766 -58.77 0.18 31.45
C LYS A 766 -58.22 0.31 30.02
N GLU A 767 -59.08 0.21 29.00
CA GLU A 767 -58.71 0.37 27.59
C GLU A 767 -58.08 1.74 27.31
N MET A 768 -58.69 2.81 27.83
CA MET A 768 -58.17 4.17 27.73
C MET A 768 -56.78 4.29 28.37
N SER A 769 -56.55 3.60 29.49
CA SER A 769 -55.26 3.63 30.19
C SER A 769 -54.17 2.89 29.41
N GLU A 770 -54.52 1.85 28.66
CA GLU A 770 -53.60 1.09 27.81
C GLU A 770 -53.25 1.87 26.53
N GLU A 771 -54.24 2.50 25.87
CA GLU A 771 -53.99 3.38 24.73
C GLU A 771 -53.15 4.60 25.14
N LEU A 772 -53.39 5.20 26.32
CA LEU A 772 -52.56 6.27 26.86
C LEU A 772 -51.11 5.84 27.13
N ALA A 773 -50.89 4.62 27.64
CA ALA A 773 -49.55 4.09 27.89
C ALA A 773 -48.76 3.88 26.58
N LYS A 774 -49.41 3.37 25.53
CA LYS A 774 -48.82 3.21 24.19
C LYS A 774 -48.44 4.57 23.59
N LEU A 775 -49.33 5.56 23.64
CA LEU A 775 -49.07 6.92 23.14
C LEU A 775 -47.97 7.63 23.95
N ALA A 776 -47.87 7.39 25.26
CA ALA A 776 -46.78 7.93 26.09
C ALA A 776 -45.41 7.32 25.71
N ALA A 777 -45.35 6.00 25.48
CA ALA A 777 -44.13 5.33 25.03
C ALA A 777 -43.68 5.79 23.62
N GLU A 778 -44.62 6.00 22.70
CA GLU A 778 -44.33 6.62 21.40
C GLU A 778 -43.84 8.07 21.55
N GLN A 779 -44.47 8.87 22.43
CA GLN A 779 -44.02 10.24 22.72
C GLN A 779 -42.61 10.28 23.31
N GLN A 780 -42.24 9.31 24.16
CA GLN A 780 -40.90 9.16 24.72
C GLN A 780 -39.88 8.79 23.64
N ARG A 781 -40.16 7.79 22.79
CA ARG A 781 -39.31 7.40 21.64
C ARG A 781 -38.99 8.59 20.74
N ILE A 782 -40.00 9.40 20.39
CA ILE A 782 -39.82 10.61 19.58
C ILE A 782 -38.91 11.62 20.29
N ARG A 783 -39.06 11.81 21.61
CA ARG A 783 -38.20 12.71 22.39
C ARG A 783 -36.76 12.19 22.50
N GLU A 784 -36.55 10.89 22.63
CA GLU A 784 -35.21 10.31 22.71
C GLU A 784 -34.45 10.46 21.38
N ALA A 785 -35.12 10.21 20.25
CA ALA A 785 -34.57 10.51 18.92
C ALA A 785 -34.21 12.00 18.79
N LEU A 786 -35.07 12.90 19.29
CA LEU A 786 -34.82 14.34 19.29
C LEU A 786 -33.62 14.73 20.18
N ARG A 787 -33.48 14.12 21.37
CA ARG A 787 -32.34 14.34 22.29
C ARG A 787 -31.03 13.76 21.73
N GLN A 788 -31.09 12.70 20.92
CA GLN A 788 -29.92 12.22 20.18
C GLN A 788 -29.50 13.22 19.09
N LEU A 789 -30.45 13.79 18.34
CA LEU A 789 -30.19 14.88 17.38
C LEU A 789 -29.66 16.15 18.05
N GLU A 790 -30.17 16.51 19.23
CA GLU A 790 -29.64 17.60 20.07
C GLU A 790 -28.17 17.34 20.40
N LYS A 791 -27.83 16.14 20.90
CA LYS A 791 -26.44 15.75 21.26
C LYS A 791 -25.49 15.69 20.06
N MET A 792 -25.97 15.28 18.88
CA MET A 792 -25.16 15.27 17.65
C MET A 792 -24.86 16.68 17.12
N ASN A 793 -25.78 17.64 17.32
CA ASN A 793 -25.59 19.03 16.89
C ASN A 793 -24.97 19.94 17.96
N GLY A 794 -25.15 19.62 19.24
CA GLY A 794 -24.64 20.38 20.39
C GLY A 794 -23.33 19.81 20.93
N GLY A 795 -22.19 20.36 20.48
CA GLY A 795 -20.90 20.10 21.10
C GLY A 795 -20.88 20.46 22.60
N LYS A 796 -20.18 19.65 23.41
CA LYS A 796 -20.16 19.70 24.89
C LYS A 796 -20.14 21.12 25.47
N MET A 797 -21.05 21.39 26.42
CA MET A 797 -20.79 22.38 27.48
C MET A 797 -19.92 21.73 28.56
N PRO A 798 -18.78 22.32 28.94
CA PRO A 798 -18.19 22.13 30.27
C PRO A 798 -18.94 23.01 31.27
N ASN A 799 -19.31 22.47 32.43
CA ASN A 799 -19.76 23.29 33.55
C ASN A 799 -18.55 24.07 34.11
N GLY A 800 -18.74 25.35 34.43
CA GLY A 800 -17.61 26.26 34.67
C GLY A 800 -16.87 26.03 35.99
N ASN A 801 -15.54 26.14 35.95
CA ASN A 801 -14.77 26.68 37.06
C ASN A 801 -13.76 27.69 36.51
N ASN A 802 -13.59 28.81 37.20
CA ASN A 802 -12.93 30.00 36.67
C ASN A 802 -11.44 30.00 37.05
N GLY A 803 -10.54 30.30 36.10
CA GLY A 803 -9.09 30.33 36.35
C GLY A 803 -8.35 31.13 35.28
N ASN A 804 -8.00 32.38 35.60
CA ASN A 804 -7.21 33.25 34.72
C ASN A 804 -5.76 32.74 34.57
N GLY A 805 -5.18 32.96 33.39
CA GLY A 805 -3.76 32.78 33.12
C GLY A 805 -3.40 33.38 31.75
N ASP A 806 -2.88 34.60 31.76
CA ASP A 806 -2.39 35.29 30.55
C ASP A 806 -1.13 34.63 29.97
N GLY A 807 -0.97 34.68 28.64
CA GLY A 807 0.23 34.23 27.93
C GLY A 807 0.23 34.67 26.46
N GLN A 808 1.11 35.60 26.09
CA GLN A 808 1.20 36.20 24.75
C GLN A 808 2.15 35.46 23.78
N GLY A 809 1.90 35.64 22.48
CA GLY A 809 2.86 35.43 21.37
C GLY A 809 2.57 34.19 20.50
N GLY A 810 2.54 34.24 19.17
CA GLY A 810 2.67 35.36 18.22
C GLY A 810 2.29 34.94 16.78
N ASN A 811 2.41 35.86 15.79
CA ASN A 811 2.19 35.63 14.33
C ASN A 811 2.99 34.41 13.79
N ASP A 812 2.63 33.72 12.69
CA ASP A 812 1.59 33.89 11.64
C ASP A 812 1.16 32.48 11.13
N GLY A 813 0.20 32.24 10.22
CA GLY A 813 -0.62 33.15 9.40
C GLY A 813 -1.59 32.42 8.47
N ASN A 814 -2.04 33.09 7.39
CA ASN A 814 -2.90 32.59 6.29
C ASN A 814 -3.98 31.53 6.64
N LYS A 815 -4.94 31.85 7.52
CA LYS A 815 -6.18 31.06 7.75
C LYS A 815 -7.44 31.88 8.03
N ASN A 816 -7.61 33.05 7.39
CA ASN A 816 -8.71 33.97 7.77
C ASN A 816 -10.05 33.72 7.06
N ALA A 817 -10.09 33.09 5.87
CA ALA A 817 -11.38 32.75 5.23
C ALA A 817 -12.09 31.54 5.89
N ASP A 818 -11.33 30.64 6.52
CA ASP A 818 -11.83 29.35 7.00
C ASP A 818 -12.24 29.39 8.49
N LYS A 819 -11.90 30.47 9.22
CA LYS A 819 -12.35 30.71 10.61
C LYS A 819 -13.78 31.25 10.67
N ASP A 820 -14.06 32.34 9.96
CA ASP A 820 -15.39 32.99 9.96
C ASP A 820 -16.52 32.05 9.50
N ALA A 821 -16.22 31.16 8.55
CA ALA A 821 -17.15 30.13 8.08
C ALA A 821 -17.44 29.09 9.17
N LYS A 822 -16.41 28.63 9.90
CA LYS A 822 -16.56 27.68 11.02
C LYS A 822 -17.30 28.30 12.20
N GLU A 823 -17.01 29.56 12.55
CA GLU A 823 -17.65 30.25 13.66
C GLU A 823 -19.15 30.49 13.40
N LYS A 824 -19.54 30.88 12.17
CA LYS A 824 -20.94 30.96 11.76
C LYS A 824 -21.64 29.58 11.81
N GLN A 825 -20.97 28.53 11.31
CA GLN A 825 -21.53 27.17 11.31
C GLN A 825 -21.69 26.61 12.73
N GLU A 826 -20.80 26.97 13.66
CA GLU A 826 -20.88 26.57 15.06
C GLU A 826 -21.97 27.36 15.83
N LYS A 827 -22.12 28.66 15.56
CA LYS A 827 -23.22 29.46 16.13
C LYS A 827 -24.58 28.91 15.71
N ALA A 828 -24.76 28.59 14.43
CA ALA A 828 -25.98 27.95 13.92
C ALA A 828 -26.23 26.56 14.54
N LYS A 829 -25.17 25.76 14.79
CA LYS A 829 -25.29 24.49 15.55
C LYS A 829 -25.81 24.71 16.97
N ARG A 830 -25.30 25.72 17.69
CA ARG A 830 -25.72 26.05 19.06
C ARG A 830 -27.17 26.56 19.12
N GLU A 831 -27.61 27.36 18.15
CA GLU A 831 -28.99 27.85 18.06
C GLU A 831 -29.98 26.71 17.77
N LEU A 832 -29.66 25.83 16.80
CA LEU A 832 -30.49 24.65 16.49
C LEU A 832 -30.54 23.65 17.67
N ALA A 833 -29.43 23.40 18.35
CA ALA A 833 -29.42 22.56 19.55
C ALA A 833 -30.30 23.14 20.68
N LYS A 834 -30.31 24.47 20.85
CA LYS A 834 -31.21 25.13 21.82
C LYS A 834 -32.69 24.96 21.44
N GLN A 835 -33.05 25.10 20.16
CA GLN A 835 -34.41 24.88 19.67
C GLN A 835 -34.88 23.43 19.91
N LEU A 836 -34.05 22.45 19.57
CA LEU A 836 -34.33 21.02 19.82
C LEU A 836 -34.50 20.73 21.32
N LYS A 837 -33.68 21.34 22.17
CA LYS A 837 -33.76 21.21 23.64
C LYS A 837 -35.06 21.74 24.22
N ASP A 838 -35.48 22.93 23.78
CA ASP A 838 -36.72 23.54 24.28
C ASP A 838 -37.97 22.79 23.75
N LEU A 839 -37.90 22.22 22.54
CA LEU A 839 -38.93 21.34 22.00
C LEU A 839 -39.01 20.00 22.75
N ALA A 840 -37.88 19.42 23.17
CA ALA A 840 -37.85 18.23 24.03
C ALA A 840 -38.58 18.47 25.36
N LYS A 841 -38.43 19.67 25.98
CA LYS A 841 -39.14 20.04 27.22
C LYS A 841 -40.66 20.22 27.02
N GLU A 842 -41.08 20.66 25.84
CA GLU A 842 -42.52 20.73 25.53
C GLU A 842 -43.12 19.34 25.34
N MET A 843 -42.36 18.40 24.76
CA MET A 843 -42.72 16.97 24.72
C MET A 843 -42.70 16.31 26.10
N ASP A 844 -41.77 16.66 27.00
CA ASP A 844 -41.72 16.14 28.39
C ASP A 844 -43.07 16.40 29.10
N LYS A 845 -43.63 17.60 28.94
CA LYS A 845 -44.92 17.98 29.54
C LYS A 845 -46.12 17.27 28.90
N ILE A 846 -46.05 16.86 27.64
CA ILE A 846 -47.13 16.08 26.99
C ILE A 846 -47.14 14.65 27.53
N GLU A 847 -45.98 14.02 27.70
CA GLU A 847 -45.90 12.70 28.34
C GLU A 847 -46.38 12.76 29.79
N GLU A 848 -45.99 13.78 30.55
CA GLU A 848 -46.50 13.99 31.92
C GLU A 848 -48.03 14.14 31.96
N ASP A 849 -48.64 14.90 31.03
CA ASP A 849 -50.10 15.02 30.92
C ASP A 849 -50.76 13.70 30.47
N LEU A 850 -50.13 12.89 29.59
CA LEU A 850 -50.62 11.57 29.15
C LEU A 850 -50.57 10.53 30.28
N VAL A 851 -49.44 10.41 30.98
CA VAL A 851 -49.23 9.46 32.09
C VAL A 851 -50.15 9.78 33.27
N ASN A 852 -50.36 11.06 33.57
CA ASN A 852 -51.32 11.51 34.58
C ASN A 852 -52.79 11.49 34.10
N LYS A 853 -53.07 10.93 32.90
CA LYS A 853 -54.41 10.79 32.28
C LYS A 853 -55.16 12.11 32.06
N ASN A 854 -54.46 13.24 32.07
CA ASN A 854 -55.01 14.59 31.99
C ASN A 854 -55.13 15.09 30.54
N LEU A 855 -55.80 14.32 29.68
CA LEU A 855 -55.98 14.63 28.26
C LEU A 855 -56.54 16.03 27.97
N GLN A 856 -57.33 16.62 28.88
CA GLN A 856 -57.84 18.00 28.73
C GLN A 856 -56.77 19.10 28.82
N ARG A 857 -55.60 18.81 29.41
CA ARG A 857 -54.46 19.76 29.46
C ARG A 857 -53.63 19.78 28.18
N ILE A 858 -53.73 18.73 27.36
CA ILE A 858 -53.02 18.63 26.07
C ILE A 858 -53.81 19.43 25.02
N SER A 859 -53.50 20.73 24.93
CA SER A 859 -54.17 21.62 23.98
C SER A 859 -53.82 21.29 22.52
N GLN A 860 -54.80 21.39 21.62
CA GLN A 860 -54.60 21.23 20.17
C GLN A 860 -53.58 22.24 19.62
N GLN A 861 -53.44 23.41 20.25
CA GLN A 861 -52.44 24.43 19.91
C GLN A 861 -51.01 23.93 20.20
N ARG A 862 -50.78 23.32 21.37
CA ARG A 862 -49.46 22.79 21.77
C ARG A 862 -48.96 21.69 20.83
N LEU A 863 -49.84 20.75 20.46
CA LEU A 863 -49.50 19.68 19.52
C LEU A 863 -49.12 20.25 18.14
N LYS A 864 -49.86 21.24 17.63
CA LYS A 864 -49.55 21.93 16.37
C LYS A 864 -48.28 22.78 16.45
N GLU A 865 -48.00 23.41 17.58
CA GLU A 865 -46.80 24.23 17.77
C GLU A 865 -45.53 23.37 17.74
N ILE A 866 -45.56 22.21 18.41
CA ILE A 866 -44.47 21.21 18.36
C ILE A 866 -44.31 20.67 16.93
N GLU A 867 -45.39 20.32 16.24
CA GLU A 867 -45.35 19.88 14.83
C GLU A 867 -44.71 20.95 13.93
N THR A 868 -45.10 22.22 14.10
CA THR A 868 -44.59 23.34 13.29
C THR A 868 -43.10 23.57 13.52
N ARG A 869 -42.68 23.65 14.78
CA ARG A 869 -41.26 23.84 15.14
C ARG A 869 -40.38 22.64 14.75
N LEU A 870 -40.93 21.41 14.72
CA LEU A 870 -40.24 20.24 14.17
C LEU A 870 -40.01 20.36 12.66
N LEU A 871 -41.02 20.78 11.90
CA LEU A 871 -40.91 20.99 10.45
C LEU A 871 -39.90 22.09 10.11
N GLU A 872 -39.86 23.18 10.88
CA GLU A 872 -38.84 24.23 10.76
C GLU A 872 -37.43 23.70 11.07
N SER A 873 -37.28 22.89 12.12
CA SER A 873 -36.01 22.26 12.48
C SER A 873 -35.53 21.26 11.43
N GLU A 874 -36.43 20.45 10.86
CA GLU A 874 -36.14 19.52 9.75
C GLU A 874 -35.72 20.28 8.49
N LYS A 875 -36.38 21.40 8.18
CA LYS A 875 -36.02 22.26 7.05
C LYS A 875 -34.61 22.84 7.22
N ALA A 876 -34.27 23.34 8.40
CA ALA A 876 -32.93 23.83 8.71
C ALA A 876 -31.84 22.73 8.62
N LEU A 877 -32.17 21.49 9.00
CA LEU A 877 -31.29 20.33 8.81
C LEU A 877 -31.08 19.99 7.32
N ARG A 878 -32.15 20.06 6.50
CA ARG A 878 -32.08 19.79 5.05
C ARG A 878 -31.30 20.86 4.28
N GLU A 879 -31.55 22.14 4.54
CA GLU A 879 -30.84 23.25 3.87
C GLU A 879 -29.33 23.16 4.11
N LYS A 880 -28.91 22.78 5.33
CA LYS A 880 -27.52 22.51 5.69
C LYS A 880 -26.92 21.28 4.99
N GLY A 881 -27.70 20.21 4.85
CA GLY A 881 -27.31 19.03 4.07
C GLY A 881 -27.13 19.32 2.57
N GLU A 882 -27.87 20.29 2.02
CA GLU A 882 -27.67 20.77 0.65
C GLU A 882 -26.46 21.71 0.50
N GLU A 883 -26.11 22.52 1.52
CA GLU A 883 -24.88 23.32 1.50
C GLU A 883 -23.62 22.46 1.57
N GLU A 884 -23.60 21.40 2.39
CA GLU A 884 -22.48 20.45 2.41
C GLU A 884 -22.35 19.67 1.09
N GLN A 885 -23.46 19.42 0.38
CA GLN A 885 -23.45 18.81 -0.97
C GLN A 885 -23.09 19.80 -2.09
N ARG A 886 -23.21 21.12 -1.86
CA ARG A 886 -22.83 22.15 -2.85
C ARG A 886 -21.38 22.65 -2.73
N LYS A 887 -20.64 22.23 -1.70
CA LYS A 887 -19.17 22.23 -1.77
C LYS A 887 -18.74 21.13 -2.72
N ALA A 888 -18.47 21.49 -3.97
CA ALA A 888 -17.84 20.59 -4.92
C ALA A 888 -16.56 20.00 -4.30
N GLU A 889 -16.41 18.68 -4.33
CA GLU A 889 -15.14 18.04 -4.04
C GLU A 889 -14.12 18.53 -5.08
N GLN A 890 -13.30 19.52 -4.69
CA GLN A 890 -12.00 19.66 -5.31
C GLN A 890 -11.30 18.32 -5.16
N ALA A 891 -10.72 17.82 -6.26
CA ALA A 891 -10.03 16.54 -6.26
C ALA A 891 -9.07 16.48 -5.07
N LYS A 892 -9.34 15.61 -4.10
CA LYS A 892 -8.39 15.32 -3.03
C LYS A 892 -7.14 14.81 -3.73
N GLU A 893 -6.08 15.60 -3.67
CA GLU A 893 -4.76 15.19 -4.12
C GLU A 893 -4.39 13.97 -3.27
N LYS A 894 -4.59 12.77 -3.82
CA LYS A 894 -4.22 11.52 -3.14
C LYS A 894 -2.73 11.65 -2.86
N GLN A 895 -2.37 11.75 -1.58
CA GLN A 895 -0.97 11.77 -1.18
C GLN A 895 -0.28 10.58 -1.85
N LYS A 896 0.91 10.79 -2.41
CA LYS A 896 1.69 9.74 -3.06
C LYS A 896 2.07 8.70 -2.01
N VAL A 897 1.22 7.69 -1.82
CA VAL A 897 1.46 6.60 -0.89
C VAL A 897 2.65 5.83 -1.45
N VAL A 898 3.77 5.92 -0.74
CA VAL A 898 4.98 5.17 -1.03
C VAL A 898 4.61 3.67 -1.02
N PRO A 899 4.81 2.92 -2.13
CA PRO A 899 4.44 1.51 -2.19
C PRO A 899 5.02 0.72 -1.00
N PRO A 900 4.31 -0.27 -0.42
CA PRO A 900 4.79 -0.99 0.76
C PRO A 900 6.19 -1.61 0.59
N ALA A 901 6.54 -2.07 -0.62
CA ALA A 901 7.88 -2.52 -0.98
C ALA A 901 8.94 -1.39 -0.92
N LEU A 902 8.59 -0.19 -1.36
CA LEU A 902 9.46 0.99 -1.27
C LEU A 902 9.57 1.50 0.18
N GLN A 903 8.54 1.33 1.01
CA GLN A 903 8.63 1.56 2.47
C GLN A 903 9.58 0.56 3.15
N GLN A 904 9.57 -0.72 2.74
CA GLN A 904 10.56 -1.69 3.22
C GLN A 904 11.97 -1.34 2.75
N TYR A 905 12.15 -0.86 1.52
CA TYR A 905 13.43 -0.32 1.05
C TYR A 905 13.90 0.86 1.92
N PHE A 906 13.02 1.83 2.22
CA PHE A 906 13.36 2.94 3.13
C PHE A 906 13.67 2.47 4.56
N LYS A 907 12.90 1.54 5.15
CA LYS A 907 13.20 0.98 6.49
C LYS A 907 14.50 0.18 6.51
N ASN A 908 14.82 -0.56 5.46
CA ASN A 908 16.09 -1.28 5.34
C ASN A 908 17.26 -0.31 5.13
N LYS A 909 17.05 0.79 4.39
CA LYS A 909 18.02 1.89 4.25
C LYS A 909 18.24 2.60 5.59
N GLU A 910 17.19 2.92 6.35
CA GLU A 910 17.29 3.47 7.70
C GLU A 910 18.09 2.52 8.59
N LYS A 911 17.75 1.22 8.62
CA LYS A 911 18.52 0.20 9.35
C LYS A 911 19.99 0.11 8.91
N GLN A 912 20.31 0.19 7.63
CA GLN A 912 21.70 0.22 7.14
C GLN A 912 22.42 1.51 7.57
N THR A 913 21.71 2.65 7.55
CA THR A 913 22.25 3.95 7.99
C THR A 913 22.44 3.98 9.51
N GLU A 914 21.58 3.33 10.27
CA GLU A 914 21.73 3.10 11.71
C GLU A 914 22.87 2.12 12.00
N LEU A 915 23.01 1.03 11.23
CA LEU A 915 24.13 0.08 11.36
C LEU A 915 25.48 0.78 11.14
N LEU A 916 25.55 1.69 10.17
CA LEU A 916 26.72 2.53 9.88
C LEU A 916 26.96 3.61 10.95
N LYS A 917 25.92 4.07 11.66
CA LYS A 917 26.04 4.94 12.84
C LYS A 917 26.49 4.18 14.08
N THR A 918 26.12 2.91 14.23
CA THR A 918 26.55 2.04 15.33
C THR A 918 27.96 1.50 15.11
N ILE A 919 28.95 2.40 15.19
CA ILE A 919 30.35 2.00 15.33
C ILE A 919 30.52 1.26 16.67
N PRO A 920 31.24 0.11 16.72
CA PRO A 920 31.48 -0.61 17.96
C PRO A 920 32.14 0.27 19.05
N PRO A 921 31.93 0.01 20.36
CA PRO A 921 32.33 0.91 21.45
C PRO A 921 33.84 1.16 21.65
N ALA A 922 34.71 0.69 20.75
CA ALA A 922 36.15 0.59 20.93
C ALA A 922 36.99 1.70 20.27
N PHE A 923 36.38 2.61 19.49
CA PHE A 923 37.14 3.68 18.81
C PHE A 923 37.26 4.96 19.64
N SER A 924 38.43 5.60 19.57
CA SER A 924 38.74 6.77 20.40
C SER A 924 37.92 8.02 20.00
N PRO A 925 37.74 9.00 20.91
CA PRO A 925 36.94 10.21 20.65
C PRO A 925 37.38 11.03 19.43
N TYR A 926 38.63 10.88 18.98
CA TYR A 926 39.16 11.52 17.78
C TYR A 926 38.46 11.04 16.50
N TYR A 927 38.35 9.72 16.32
CA TYR A 927 37.72 9.13 15.14
C TYR A 927 36.21 9.41 15.09
N LYS A 928 35.54 9.46 16.25
CA LYS A 928 34.13 9.84 16.33
C LYS A 928 33.92 11.27 15.80
N LYS A 929 34.77 12.23 16.21
CA LYS A 929 34.72 13.62 15.72
C LYS A 929 34.99 13.76 14.21
N GLU A 930 35.92 13.00 13.64
CA GLU A 930 36.17 13.08 12.20
C GLU A 930 35.07 12.39 11.37
N VAL A 931 34.45 11.32 11.89
CA VAL A 931 33.25 10.72 11.26
C VAL A 931 32.05 11.67 11.32
N ASP A 932 31.82 12.32 12.47
CA ASP A 932 30.75 13.32 12.61
C ASP A 932 30.96 14.50 11.64
N LYS A 933 32.18 15.04 11.52
CA LYS A 933 32.53 16.06 10.50
C LYS A 933 32.35 15.58 9.06
N TYR A 934 32.66 14.32 8.77
CA TYR A 934 32.49 13.75 7.44
C TYR A 934 31.00 13.71 7.05
N PHE A 935 30.12 13.32 7.99
CA PHE A 935 28.68 13.32 7.75
C PHE A 935 28.03 14.72 7.80
N GLU A 936 28.58 15.68 8.55
CA GLU A 936 28.15 17.09 8.46
C GLU A 936 28.47 17.74 7.11
N LYS A 937 29.49 17.25 6.38
CA LYS A 937 29.81 17.68 5.00
C LYS A 937 28.97 17.00 3.91
N ILE A 938 28.10 16.05 4.27
CA ILE A 938 27.24 15.27 3.35
C ILE A 938 25.77 15.71 3.45
N LYS A 939 25.47 16.65 4.35
CA LYS A 939 24.20 17.41 4.40
C LYS A 939 24.30 18.70 3.59
#